data_AF-A0A0C2SE82-F1
#
_entry.id   AF-A0A0C2SE82-F1
#
_cell.length_a   1.000
_cell.length_b   1.000
_cell.length_c   1.000
_cell.angle_alpha   90.00
_cell.angle_beta   90.00
_cell.angle_gamma   90.00
#
_symmetry.space_group_name_H-M   'P 1'
#
loop_
_entity.id
_entity.type
_entity.pdbx_description
1 polymer ?
#
loop_
_entity_poly.entity_id
_entity_poly.type
_entity_poly.pdbx_seq_one_letter_code
_entity_poly.pdbx_strand_id
1 'polypeptide(L)'
;MIDVNNFEYMKIGLAAPDKIRSWSFGEVKKPETINYRTLKPEKDGLFCERIFGPQKDWECHCGKYKRVRYKGVVCDRCGVEVTRAKVRRERMGHIELAAPVSHIWYFKGIPSRMGLVLDMSPRALEEVIYFASYVVTESGDTALEKKQLLSEKEYRAYRDKYSNKFQAAMGAEAIKKLLQDLDLDKEAEMLKEELKTAQGQRRTRAIKRLEVVESFRNSGNYPDWMILDVLPVIPPELRPMVQLDGGRFATSDLNDLYRRVINRNNRLKRLLDLGAPSIIVQNEKRMLQEAVDALIDNGRRGRPVTGPGNRPLKSLSHMLKGKQGRFRQNLLGKRVDYSGRSVIVVGPNLKMYQCGLPKEMALELFKPFVMKELVERGLAHNIKSAKRKIERVHSEVWDVLEDVIKEHPVLLNRAPTLHRLGIQAFEPTLVEGRAIRLHPLVCTAYNADFDGDQMAVHVPLSSEAQAEARLLMLAAQNILNPKDGKPVVTPSQDMVLGNYYLTLERKDAIGEGKVFRDADEVLLAYQNGYVHLHSRIAIHASAVKKDNFTEEQSKQLLLTTPGKIIFNEILPKSFPYINEPTMDNLEVATPDKFFVAPTTDVKEYFKSSELISPFKKKYLGNVIAEVFKRFHITDTSRMLDSMKNLGFKHSTRAGITIGIADIVVLPEKQVVLKDAQERVDKVTKQFRRGLITEEERYDRVISIWSAAKDVIQDKLMLTLDSLNPIYMMSDSGARGNASNFTQLAGMRGLMANPAGRIIELPIKSSFREGLTVLEYFISTHGARKGLADTALKTADSGYLTRRLVDVAQDVIVREEDCGTDRGLRVSALKDGTETIEPLDERLEGRYSNQTVRHPENGKVFVKRNELITEDIARQIIEAGIEEVSIRSAFTCNTRHGVCEKCYGKNLATGEKVEVGEAVGIIAAQSIGEPGTQLTMRTFHTGGVAGDDITQGLPRIQEIFEARNPKGQAVISEIDGVVTAVSEGKDRQQEITVKGDVETRSYTAPYTARLKVGIDDVIARGQELTEGSIDPKELIKIRDVSAVQEYLLKEVQKVYRMQGVEIGDKHVEVMVRQMLRKVRVIEAGQTELLPGSLLDVHQFMEANKKVLLTGKKPATGRPLILGITKASLETESFLSAASFQETTRVLTDAAIKGKRDELLGLKENVIIGKLVPAGTGMQRYRQAEIDSEDKTAEEAVTVD
;
A
#
# COMPACT_ATOMS: atom_id res chain seq x y z
N MET A 1 -23.02 -23.68 -18.66
CA MET A 1 -21.87 -22.95 -18.08
C MET A 1 -22.46 -22.24 -16.88
N ILE A 2 -21.95 -22.47 -15.67
CA ILE A 2 -22.44 -21.72 -14.50
C ILE A 2 -22.14 -20.26 -14.82
N ASP A 3 -23.15 -19.41 -14.78
CA ASP A 3 -22.95 -17.97 -14.91
C ASP A 3 -21.97 -17.56 -13.80
N VAL A 4 -20.80 -17.05 -14.19
CA VAL A 4 -19.69 -16.73 -13.28
C VAL A 4 -20.13 -15.70 -12.23
N ASN A 5 -21.22 -14.99 -12.49
CA ASN A 5 -21.80 -14.03 -11.56
C ASN A 5 -22.63 -14.67 -10.43
N ASN A 6 -23.10 -15.91 -10.57
CA ASN A 6 -24.15 -16.49 -9.73
C ASN A 6 -23.66 -17.55 -8.70
N PHE A 7 -22.39 -17.51 -8.29
CA PHE A 7 -21.91 -18.36 -7.19
C PHE A 7 -21.43 -17.53 -5.99
N GLU A 8 -21.72 -18.01 -4.79
CA GLU A 8 -21.44 -17.32 -3.52
C GLU A 8 -20.09 -17.70 -2.92
N TYR A 9 -19.63 -18.94 -3.12
CA TYR A 9 -18.43 -19.47 -2.49
C TYR A 9 -17.60 -20.33 -3.45
N MET A 10 -16.32 -20.50 -3.13
CA MET A 10 -15.39 -21.38 -3.85
C MET A 10 -14.79 -22.41 -2.89
N LYS A 11 -14.86 -23.71 -3.24
CA LYS A 11 -14.25 -24.79 -2.45
C LYS A 11 -13.03 -25.36 -3.16
N ILE A 12 -11.97 -25.66 -2.40
CA ILE A 12 -10.79 -26.39 -2.85
C ILE A 12 -10.65 -27.71 -2.08
N GLY A 13 -10.18 -28.77 -2.74
CA GLY A 13 -10.00 -30.09 -2.14
C GLY A 13 -9.07 -30.97 -2.96
N LEU A 14 -8.75 -32.15 -2.44
CA LEU A 14 -8.01 -33.17 -3.20
C LEU A 14 -8.91 -33.76 -4.29
N ALA A 15 -8.31 -34.15 -5.42
CA ALA A 15 -9.02 -34.77 -6.53
C ALA A 15 -8.82 -36.28 -6.50
N ALA A 16 -9.90 -37.03 -6.29
CA ALA A 16 -9.90 -38.48 -6.41
C ALA A 16 -9.58 -38.93 -7.86
N PRO A 17 -8.97 -40.12 -8.07
CA PRO A 17 -8.70 -40.64 -9.41
C PRO A 17 -9.94 -40.68 -10.32
N ASP A 18 -11.08 -41.11 -9.77
CA ASP A 18 -12.35 -41.17 -10.53
C ASP A 18 -12.88 -39.78 -10.87
N LYS A 19 -12.63 -38.79 -10.00
CA LYS A 19 -12.96 -37.40 -10.29
C LYS A 19 -12.12 -36.86 -11.45
N ILE A 20 -10.84 -37.17 -11.50
CA ILE A 20 -9.95 -36.80 -12.61
C ILE A 20 -10.43 -37.44 -13.93
N ARG A 21 -10.83 -38.72 -13.89
CA ARG A 21 -11.42 -39.40 -15.06
C ARG A 21 -12.71 -38.73 -15.52
N SER A 22 -13.58 -38.31 -14.58
CA SER A 22 -14.84 -37.63 -14.90
C SER A 22 -14.66 -36.28 -15.61
N TRP A 23 -13.53 -35.60 -15.39
CA TRP A 23 -13.21 -34.35 -16.08
C TRP A 23 -12.66 -34.56 -17.50
N SER A 24 -12.21 -35.78 -17.81
CA SER A 24 -11.51 -36.06 -19.04
C SER A 24 -12.46 -36.43 -20.17
N PHE A 25 -12.15 -35.92 -21.37
CA PHE A 25 -12.83 -36.28 -22.61
C PHE A 25 -12.11 -37.41 -23.37
N GLY A 26 -10.98 -37.89 -22.87
CA GLY A 26 -10.23 -38.99 -23.48
C GLY A 26 -8.80 -39.16 -22.94
N GLU A 27 -8.28 -40.38 -23.08
CA GLU A 27 -6.92 -40.74 -22.68
C GLU A 27 -5.90 -40.33 -23.76
N VAL A 28 -4.82 -39.66 -23.35
CA VAL A 28 -3.68 -39.33 -24.23
C VAL A 28 -2.65 -40.45 -24.15
N LYS A 29 -2.50 -41.19 -25.25
CA LYS A 29 -1.58 -42.34 -25.33
C LYS A 29 -0.26 -42.01 -26.01
N LYS A 30 -0.28 -41.04 -26.92
CA LYS A 30 0.84 -40.75 -27.83
C LYS A 30 1.54 -39.44 -27.44
N PRO A 31 2.90 -39.43 -27.43
CA PRO A 31 3.69 -38.24 -27.10
C PRO A 31 3.71 -37.19 -28.21
N GLU A 32 3.31 -37.56 -29.43
CA GLU A 32 3.34 -36.68 -30.60
C GLU A 32 2.33 -35.51 -30.47
N THR A 33 2.69 -34.37 -31.05
CA THR A 33 1.87 -33.14 -31.00
C THR A 33 1.08 -32.96 -32.30
N ILE A 34 1.76 -32.50 -33.35
CA ILE A 34 1.24 -32.33 -34.71
C ILE A 34 2.15 -33.06 -35.69
N ASN A 35 1.58 -33.43 -36.82
CA ASN A 35 2.35 -33.92 -37.94
C ASN A 35 3.03 -32.74 -38.65
N TYR A 36 4.36 -32.70 -38.65
CA TYR A 36 5.12 -31.58 -39.20
C TYR A 36 4.93 -31.37 -40.72
N ARG A 37 4.50 -32.40 -41.47
CA ARG A 37 4.25 -32.31 -42.92
C ARG A 37 2.87 -31.76 -43.22
N THR A 38 1.85 -32.23 -42.51
CA THR A 38 0.44 -31.86 -42.78
C THR A 38 -0.05 -30.72 -41.90
N LEU A 39 0.71 -30.34 -40.88
CA LEU A 39 0.36 -29.39 -39.83
C LEU A 39 -0.90 -29.76 -39.03
N LYS A 40 -1.38 -31.00 -39.19
CA LYS A 40 -2.58 -31.49 -38.52
C LYS A 40 -2.23 -32.17 -37.19
N PRO A 41 -3.10 -32.09 -36.17
CA PRO A 41 -2.92 -32.82 -34.93
C PRO A 41 -2.89 -34.33 -35.11
N GLU A 42 -2.01 -35.00 -34.38
CA GLU A 42 -1.92 -36.46 -34.39
C GLU A 42 -3.06 -37.13 -33.61
N LYS A 43 -3.46 -38.33 -34.04
CA LYS A 43 -4.49 -39.12 -33.36
C LYS A 43 -3.93 -39.66 -32.04
N ASP A 44 -4.69 -39.49 -30.95
CA ASP A 44 -4.31 -39.83 -29.57
C ASP A 44 -3.09 -39.08 -29.01
N GLY A 45 -2.61 -38.08 -29.74
CA GLY A 45 -1.52 -37.20 -29.34
C GLY A 45 -1.97 -36.04 -28.44
N LEU A 46 -1.01 -35.22 -28.03
CA LEU A 46 -1.23 -34.08 -27.13
C LEU A 46 -2.15 -32.99 -27.71
N PHE A 47 -2.40 -32.97 -29.02
CA PHE A 47 -3.29 -31.98 -29.66
C PHE A 47 -4.51 -32.63 -30.34
N CYS A 48 -4.77 -33.92 -30.08
CA CYS A 48 -5.79 -34.71 -30.78
C CYS A 48 -7.17 -34.03 -30.84
N GLU A 49 -7.74 -33.90 -32.04
CA GLU A 49 -9.07 -33.31 -32.23
C GLU A 49 -10.22 -34.16 -31.68
N ARG A 50 -10.03 -35.48 -31.59
CA ARG A 50 -11.03 -36.39 -31.01
C ARG A 50 -11.26 -36.12 -29.52
N ILE A 51 -10.17 -35.86 -28.79
CA ILE A 51 -10.20 -35.64 -27.33
C ILE A 51 -10.58 -34.19 -27.03
N PHE A 52 -9.89 -33.23 -27.66
CA PHE A 52 -9.99 -31.82 -27.30
C PHE A 52 -11.06 -31.05 -28.09
N GLY A 53 -11.56 -31.58 -29.20
CA GLY A 53 -12.50 -30.91 -30.11
C GLY A 53 -11.86 -30.42 -31.42
N PRO A 54 -12.64 -29.89 -32.38
CA PRO A 54 -12.16 -29.55 -33.72
C PRO A 54 -11.29 -28.28 -33.74
N GLN A 55 -10.31 -28.20 -34.65
CA GLN A 55 -9.49 -26.99 -34.83
C GLN A 55 -10.25 -25.84 -35.52
N LYS A 56 -11.23 -26.17 -36.37
CA LYS A 56 -12.04 -25.21 -37.13
C LYS A 56 -13.49 -25.28 -36.66
N ASP A 57 -14.15 -24.13 -36.65
CA ASP A 57 -15.55 -24.06 -36.26
C ASP A 57 -16.44 -24.89 -37.18
N TRP A 58 -17.23 -25.79 -36.61
CA TRP A 58 -18.22 -26.61 -37.32
C TRP A 58 -17.63 -27.49 -38.45
N GLU A 59 -16.38 -27.92 -38.31
CA GLU A 59 -15.71 -28.81 -39.26
C GLU A 59 -15.01 -29.96 -38.52
N CYS A 60 -15.28 -31.20 -38.94
CA CYS A 60 -14.57 -32.37 -38.40
C CYS A 60 -13.19 -32.54 -39.08
N HIS A 61 -12.24 -33.20 -38.40
CA HIS A 61 -10.86 -33.41 -38.88
C HIS A 61 -10.71 -33.93 -40.33
N CYS A 62 -11.56 -34.87 -40.75
CA CYS A 62 -11.51 -35.49 -42.08
C CYS A 62 -12.21 -34.68 -43.17
N GLY A 63 -12.92 -33.61 -42.81
CA GLY A 63 -13.70 -32.76 -43.72
C GLY A 63 -15.01 -33.36 -44.24
N LYS A 64 -15.46 -34.52 -43.76
CA LYS A 64 -16.75 -35.14 -44.16
C LYS A 64 -17.94 -34.28 -43.74
N TYR A 65 -17.96 -33.84 -42.48
CA TYR A 65 -18.98 -32.96 -41.94
C TYR A 65 -18.43 -31.54 -41.83
N LYS A 66 -19.07 -30.61 -42.54
CA LYS A 66 -18.77 -29.18 -42.54
C LYS A 66 -20.06 -28.38 -42.42
N ARG A 67 -20.00 -27.21 -41.78
CA ARG A 67 -21.09 -26.24 -41.54
C ARG A 67 -21.93 -26.55 -40.30
N VAL A 68 -22.59 -25.51 -39.81
CA VAL A 68 -23.38 -25.48 -38.56
C VAL A 68 -24.51 -26.52 -38.52
N ARG A 69 -25.04 -26.94 -39.68
CA ARG A 69 -26.15 -27.91 -39.76
C ARG A 69 -25.86 -29.27 -39.12
N TYR A 70 -24.58 -29.64 -38.98
CA TYR A 70 -24.14 -30.89 -38.35
C TYR A 70 -23.74 -30.71 -36.88
N LYS A 71 -24.19 -29.64 -36.23
CA LYS A 71 -23.92 -29.35 -34.81
C LYS A 71 -24.20 -30.57 -33.93
N GLY A 72 -23.20 -30.99 -33.16
CA GLY A 72 -23.29 -32.11 -32.21
C GLY A 72 -23.15 -33.50 -32.84
N VAL A 73 -23.04 -33.61 -34.17
CA VAL A 73 -22.80 -34.89 -34.84
C VAL A 73 -21.34 -35.31 -34.62
N VAL A 74 -21.14 -36.52 -34.10
CA VAL A 74 -19.82 -37.15 -34.00
C VAL A 74 -19.51 -37.83 -35.32
N CYS A 75 -18.39 -37.47 -35.95
CA CYS A 75 -18.02 -38.06 -37.22
C CYS A 75 -17.67 -39.55 -37.07
N ASP A 76 -18.35 -40.41 -37.83
CA ASP A 76 -18.06 -41.84 -37.96
C ASP A 76 -16.63 -42.16 -38.41
N ARG A 77 -16.06 -41.36 -39.32
CA ARG A 77 -14.71 -41.61 -39.86
C ARG A 77 -13.57 -41.18 -38.92
N CYS A 78 -13.67 -40.01 -38.28
CA CYS A 78 -12.57 -39.49 -37.44
C CYS A 78 -12.88 -39.43 -35.94
N GLY A 79 -14.13 -39.66 -35.53
CA GLY A 79 -14.57 -39.59 -34.14
C GLY A 79 -14.63 -38.18 -33.56
N VAL A 80 -14.42 -37.13 -34.36
CA VAL A 80 -14.45 -35.74 -33.91
C VAL A 80 -15.89 -35.22 -33.94
N GLU A 81 -16.31 -34.63 -32.83
CA GLU A 81 -17.59 -33.95 -32.70
C GLU A 81 -17.57 -32.60 -33.42
N VAL A 82 -18.60 -32.34 -34.24
CA VAL A 82 -18.74 -31.07 -34.96
C VAL A 82 -19.33 -30.01 -34.02
N THR A 83 -18.44 -29.20 -33.45
CA THR A 83 -18.77 -28.11 -32.52
C THR A 83 -17.88 -26.89 -32.79
N ARG A 84 -17.98 -25.85 -31.95
CA ARG A 84 -17.10 -24.68 -32.01
C ARG A 84 -15.68 -25.04 -31.57
N ALA A 85 -14.66 -24.50 -32.22
CA ALA A 85 -13.26 -24.73 -31.88
C ALA A 85 -12.91 -24.27 -30.45
N LYS A 86 -13.64 -23.28 -29.92
CA LYS A 86 -13.49 -22.75 -28.54
C LYS A 86 -13.49 -23.85 -27.46
N VAL A 87 -14.17 -24.98 -27.67
CA VAL A 87 -14.18 -26.09 -26.69
C VAL A 87 -12.78 -26.67 -26.43
N ARG A 88 -11.81 -26.47 -27.34
CA ARG A 88 -10.39 -26.87 -27.18
C ARG A 88 -9.66 -26.12 -26.07
N ARG A 89 -10.27 -25.08 -25.53
CA ARG A 89 -9.80 -24.36 -24.34
C ARG A 89 -10.35 -24.93 -23.03
N GLU A 90 -11.41 -25.73 -23.10
CA GLU A 90 -12.18 -26.21 -21.96
C GLU A 90 -11.99 -27.72 -21.72
N ARG A 91 -11.98 -28.53 -22.78
CA ARG A 91 -11.88 -30.00 -22.68
C ARG A 91 -10.51 -30.44 -22.17
N MET A 92 -10.47 -31.24 -21.12
CA MET A 92 -9.24 -31.82 -20.57
C MET A 92 -9.02 -33.26 -21.03
N GLY A 93 -7.76 -33.68 -21.09
CA GLY A 93 -7.36 -35.07 -21.29
C GLY A 93 -6.87 -35.70 -19.97
N HIS A 94 -6.55 -36.98 -19.97
CA HIS A 94 -5.82 -37.62 -18.88
C HIS A 94 -4.78 -38.62 -19.41
N ILE A 95 -3.84 -38.99 -18.55
CA ILE A 95 -2.84 -40.04 -18.78
C ILE A 95 -3.02 -41.08 -17.66
N GLU A 96 -3.25 -42.33 -18.04
CA GLU A 96 -3.29 -43.45 -17.11
C GLU A 96 -1.85 -43.90 -16.79
N LEU A 97 -1.41 -43.71 -15.54
CA LEU A 97 -0.05 -44.06 -15.13
C LEU A 97 0.07 -45.58 -14.94
N ALA A 98 1.18 -46.15 -15.39
CA ALA A 98 1.45 -47.58 -15.27
C ALA A 98 1.82 -48.00 -13.83
N ALA A 99 2.30 -47.04 -13.04
CA ALA A 99 2.58 -47.20 -11.62
C ALA A 99 2.13 -45.92 -10.89
N PRO A 100 1.62 -46.02 -9.65
CA PRO A 100 1.29 -44.86 -8.83
C PRO A 100 2.51 -43.97 -8.59
N VAL A 101 2.27 -42.67 -8.50
CA VAL A 101 3.32 -41.65 -8.34
C VAL A 101 2.94 -40.71 -7.19
N SER A 102 3.88 -40.43 -6.29
CA SER A 102 3.63 -39.47 -5.20
C SER A 102 3.52 -38.03 -5.72
N HIS A 103 2.61 -37.24 -5.16
CA HIS A 103 2.52 -35.83 -5.53
C HIS A 103 3.54 -34.96 -4.76
N ILE A 104 4.46 -34.32 -5.50
CA ILE A 104 5.62 -33.60 -4.95
C ILE A 104 5.30 -32.53 -3.89
N TRP A 105 4.15 -31.85 -3.98
CA TRP A 105 3.77 -30.82 -3.00
C TRP A 105 3.52 -31.36 -1.59
N TYR A 106 2.89 -32.54 -1.45
CA TYR A 106 2.57 -33.12 -0.14
C TYR A 106 3.78 -33.85 0.46
N PHE A 107 4.65 -34.36 -0.39
CA PHE A 107 5.89 -35.04 -0.02
C PHE A 107 7.00 -34.05 0.41
N LYS A 108 7.41 -33.11 -0.47
CA LYS A 108 8.47 -32.10 -0.21
C LYS A 108 7.94 -30.75 0.28
N GLY A 109 6.74 -30.74 0.88
CA GLY A 109 6.22 -29.58 1.61
C GLY A 109 7.06 -29.28 2.86
N ILE A 110 7.08 -28.02 3.30
CA ILE A 110 7.61 -27.64 4.61
C ILE A 110 6.40 -27.15 5.44
N PRO A 111 5.89 -27.95 6.40
CA PRO A 111 6.26 -29.34 6.72
C PRO A 111 5.73 -30.38 5.69
N SER A 112 6.33 -31.58 5.67
CA SER A 112 5.87 -32.69 4.83
C SER A 112 4.57 -33.25 5.40
N ARG A 113 3.50 -33.19 4.61
CA ARG A 113 2.16 -33.60 5.06
C ARG A 113 2.06 -35.12 5.15
N MET A 114 2.67 -35.82 4.18
CA MET A 114 2.80 -37.28 4.23
C MET A 114 3.63 -37.74 5.44
N GLY A 115 4.71 -37.03 5.75
CA GLY A 115 5.55 -37.35 6.92
C GLY A 115 4.82 -37.20 8.25
N LEU A 116 4.00 -36.15 8.39
CA LEU A 116 3.17 -35.95 9.59
C LEU A 116 2.10 -37.04 9.70
N VAL A 117 1.36 -37.31 8.63
CA VAL A 117 0.27 -38.32 8.64
C VAL A 117 0.81 -39.71 8.99
N LEU A 118 1.91 -40.14 8.37
CA LEU A 118 2.48 -41.48 8.57
C LEU A 118 3.42 -41.60 9.78
N ASP A 119 3.76 -40.49 10.45
CA ASP A 119 4.83 -40.37 11.45
C ASP A 119 6.24 -40.74 10.97
N MET A 120 6.47 -40.65 9.67
CA MET A 120 7.76 -40.98 9.05
C MET A 120 8.59 -39.73 8.82
N SER A 121 9.91 -39.85 8.94
CA SER A 121 10.81 -38.75 8.61
C SER A 121 10.76 -38.44 7.10
N PRO A 122 10.94 -37.18 6.66
CA PRO A 122 10.97 -36.84 5.24
C PRO A 122 12.06 -37.59 4.47
N ARG A 123 13.19 -37.91 5.13
CA ARG A 123 14.28 -38.69 4.56
C ARG A 123 13.88 -40.16 4.35
N ALA A 124 13.20 -40.77 5.33
CA ALA A 124 12.65 -42.11 5.20
C ALA A 124 11.68 -42.22 4.01
N LEU A 125 10.77 -41.25 3.88
CA LEU A 125 9.83 -41.20 2.75
C LEU A 125 10.56 -41.05 1.41
N GLU A 126 11.62 -40.25 1.35
CA GLU A 126 12.43 -40.09 0.14
C GLU A 126 13.12 -41.40 -0.27
N GLU A 127 13.71 -42.11 0.69
CA GLU A 127 14.37 -43.39 0.44
C GLU A 127 13.37 -44.45 -0.06
N VAL A 128 12.15 -44.48 0.46
CA VAL A 128 11.10 -45.41 -0.01
C VAL A 128 10.58 -45.01 -1.39
N ILE A 129 10.17 -43.74 -1.59
CA ILE A 129 9.55 -43.27 -2.84
C ILE A 129 10.49 -43.44 -4.04
N TYR A 130 11.79 -43.19 -3.87
CA TYR A 130 12.78 -43.30 -4.95
C TYR A 130 13.54 -44.62 -4.97
N PHE A 131 12.95 -45.69 -4.40
CA PHE A 131 13.42 -47.07 -4.51
C PHE A 131 14.83 -47.32 -3.94
N ALA A 132 15.20 -46.66 -2.84
CA ALA A 132 16.46 -46.90 -2.13
C ALA A 132 16.31 -47.92 -0.99
N SER A 133 15.18 -47.88 -0.26
CA SER A 133 14.91 -48.75 0.89
C SER A 133 13.50 -49.36 0.81
N TYR A 134 13.32 -50.55 1.39
CA TYR A 134 12.02 -51.18 1.58
C TYR A 134 11.37 -50.68 2.87
N VAL A 135 10.04 -50.66 2.92
CA VAL A 135 9.26 -50.40 4.14
C VAL A 135 8.30 -51.55 4.41
N VAL A 136 8.24 -51.99 5.67
CA VAL A 136 7.32 -53.04 6.12
C VAL A 136 5.89 -52.49 6.15
N THR A 137 5.02 -53.06 5.32
CA THR A 137 3.59 -52.73 5.24
C THR A 137 2.77 -53.58 6.20
N GLU A 138 3.08 -54.87 6.28
CA GLU A 138 2.45 -55.84 7.19
C GLU A 138 3.56 -56.62 7.88
N SER A 139 3.61 -56.55 9.21
CA SER A 139 4.62 -57.24 10.01
C SER A 139 4.31 -58.73 10.22
N GLY A 140 3.04 -59.13 10.22
CA GLY A 140 2.62 -60.51 10.53
C GLY A 140 3.19 -61.01 11.87
N ASP A 141 3.38 -62.32 12.00
CA ASP A 141 4.01 -62.98 13.16
C ASP A 141 5.55 -62.91 13.08
N THR A 142 6.10 -61.71 12.93
CA THR A 142 7.55 -61.48 12.91
C THR A 142 7.95 -60.40 13.90
N ALA A 143 9.25 -60.32 14.20
CA ALA A 143 9.81 -59.28 15.08
C ALA A 143 9.94 -57.90 14.41
N LEU A 144 9.38 -57.71 13.20
CA LEU A 144 9.47 -56.47 12.45
C LEU A 144 8.34 -55.51 12.86
N GLU A 145 8.64 -54.22 12.93
CA GLU A 145 7.63 -53.19 13.21
C GLU A 145 6.98 -52.69 11.92
N LYS A 146 5.68 -52.32 12.00
CA LYS A 146 5.01 -51.64 10.88
C LYS A 146 5.70 -50.30 10.62
N LYS A 147 5.98 -49.98 9.36
CA LYS A 147 6.77 -48.81 8.91
C LYS A 147 8.29 -48.89 9.16
N GLN A 148 8.82 -50.04 9.60
CA GLN A 148 10.27 -50.24 9.69
C GLN A 148 10.92 -50.19 8.30
N LEU A 149 12.03 -49.46 8.19
CA LEU A 149 12.85 -49.42 6.97
C LEU A 149 13.82 -50.59 6.94
N LEU A 150 13.94 -51.21 5.78
CA LEU A 150 14.87 -52.31 5.51
C LEU A 150 15.73 -51.96 4.29
N SER A 151 17.04 -52.09 4.43
CA SER A 151 17.94 -52.11 3.27
C SER A 151 17.71 -53.36 2.43
N GLU A 152 18.19 -53.37 1.18
CA GLU A 152 18.05 -54.56 0.33
C GLU A 152 18.71 -55.81 0.95
N LYS A 153 19.83 -55.64 1.66
CA LYS A 153 20.53 -56.73 2.36
C LYS A 153 19.70 -57.28 3.51
N GLU A 154 19.12 -56.40 4.33
CA GLU A 154 18.26 -56.78 5.45
C GLU A 154 16.97 -57.42 4.95
N TYR A 155 16.34 -56.86 3.92
CA TYR A 155 15.13 -57.41 3.32
C TYR A 155 15.35 -58.85 2.84
N ARG A 156 16.49 -59.14 2.19
CA ARG A 156 16.85 -60.52 1.82
C ARG A 156 17.04 -61.41 3.05
N ALA A 157 17.81 -60.97 4.03
CA ALA A 157 18.05 -61.75 5.25
C ALA A 157 16.75 -62.08 6.02
N TYR A 158 15.84 -61.11 6.14
CA TYR A 158 14.53 -61.33 6.77
C TYR A 158 13.61 -62.20 5.92
N ARG A 159 13.64 -62.06 4.59
CA ARG A 159 12.86 -62.90 3.68
C ARG A 159 13.36 -64.34 3.67
N ASP A 160 14.66 -64.58 3.79
CA ASP A 160 15.23 -65.92 3.92
C ASP A 160 14.81 -66.56 5.26
N LYS A 161 14.74 -65.76 6.35
CA LYS A 161 14.38 -66.22 7.69
C LYS A 161 12.88 -66.47 7.89
N TYR A 162 12.03 -65.56 7.39
CA TYR A 162 10.58 -65.56 7.65
C TYR A 162 9.73 -65.86 6.40
N SER A 163 10.36 -66.11 5.25
CA SER A 163 9.71 -66.38 3.97
C SER A 163 8.63 -65.33 3.63
N ASN A 164 7.37 -65.73 3.53
CA ASN A 164 6.23 -64.85 3.18
C ASN A 164 5.41 -64.36 4.40
N LYS A 165 5.91 -64.52 5.63
CA LYS A 165 5.15 -64.13 6.85
C LYS A 165 5.00 -62.62 7.04
N PHE A 166 5.83 -61.81 6.38
CA PHE A 166 5.74 -60.35 6.41
C PHE A 166 5.73 -59.79 4.97
N GLN A 167 5.15 -58.61 4.78
CA GLN A 167 5.16 -57.92 3.49
C GLN A 167 5.91 -56.58 3.61
N ALA A 168 6.99 -56.44 2.83
CA ALA A 168 7.67 -55.17 2.65
C ALA A 168 7.70 -54.79 1.16
N ALA A 169 7.49 -53.51 0.88
CA ALA A 169 7.45 -52.95 -0.47
C ALA A 169 8.25 -51.66 -0.53
N MET A 170 8.50 -51.16 -1.74
CA MET A 170 9.15 -49.87 -1.98
C MET A 170 8.43 -49.08 -3.08
N GLY A 171 8.75 -47.80 -3.20
CA GLY A 171 8.10 -46.88 -4.14
C GLY A 171 6.80 -46.28 -3.59
N ALA A 172 6.12 -45.50 -4.44
CA ALA A 172 4.85 -44.86 -4.08
C ALA A 172 3.72 -45.86 -3.79
N GLU A 173 3.79 -47.08 -4.32
CA GLU A 173 2.83 -48.17 -4.03
C GLU A 173 2.84 -48.56 -2.54
N ALA A 174 4.03 -48.66 -1.95
CA ALA A 174 4.17 -48.98 -0.53
C ALA A 174 3.57 -47.88 0.36
N ILE A 175 3.82 -46.61 0.01
CA ILE A 175 3.27 -45.46 0.72
C ILE A 175 1.75 -45.38 0.55
N LYS A 176 1.23 -45.68 -0.64
CA LYS A 176 -0.22 -45.74 -0.89
C LYS A 176 -0.89 -46.76 0.02
N LYS A 177 -0.33 -47.97 0.11
CA LYS A 177 -0.86 -49.04 0.99
C LYS A 177 -0.85 -48.60 2.46
N LEU A 178 0.24 -47.98 2.93
CA LEU A 178 0.32 -47.44 4.29
C LEU A 178 -0.71 -46.33 4.57
N LEU A 179 -1.06 -45.51 3.57
CA LEU A 179 -2.07 -44.47 3.70
C LEU A 179 -3.50 -45.03 3.68
N GLN A 180 -3.74 -46.12 2.94
CA GLN A 180 -5.03 -46.82 2.91
C GLN A 180 -5.32 -47.57 4.20
N ASP A 181 -4.29 -48.15 4.83
CA ASP A 181 -4.39 -48.83 6.12
C ASP A 181 -4.60 -47.89 7.31
N LEU A 182 -4.52 -46.57 7.11
CA LEU A 182 -4.52 -45.60 8.19
C LEU A 182 -5.94 -45.30 8.68
N ASP A 183 -6.22 -45.63 9.94
CA ASP A 183 -7.46 -45.30 10.64
C ASP A 183 -7.33 -43.92 11.31
N LEU A 184 -7.94 -42.91 10.70
CA LEU A 184 -7.84 -41.52 11.15
C LEU A 184 -8.51 -41.27 12.51
N ASP A 185 -9.57 -42.02 12.84
CA ASP A 185 -10.30 -41.84 14.09
C ASP A 185 -9.47 -42.33 15.28
N LYS A 186 -8.88 -43.53 15.15
CA LYS A 186 -7.99 -44.09 16.18
C LYS A 186 -6.73 -43.27 16.39
N GLU A 187 -6.10 -42.78 15.31
CA GLU A 187 -4.91 -41.92 15.40
C GLU A 187 -5.24 -40.58 16.08
N ALA A 188 -6.41 -39.99 15.81
CA ALA A 188 -6.82 -38.75 16.46
C ALA A 188 -7.03 -38.94 17.97
N GLU A 189 -7.67 -40.03 18.40
CA GLU A 189 -7.84 -40.35 19.82
C GLU A 189 -6.50 -40.59 20.52
N MET A 190 -5.62 -41.38 19.91
CA MET A 190 -4.27 -41.65 20.42
C MET A 190 -3.48 -40.36 20.63
N LEU A 191 -3.49 -39.45 19.64
CA LEU A 191 -2.78 -38.17 19.71
C LEU A 191 -3.39 -37.24 20.77
N LYS A 192 -4.73 -37.27 20.97
CA LYS A 192 -5.39 -36.49 22.04
C LYS A 192 -5.00 -36.97 23.43
N GLU A 193 -4.88 -38.28 23.64
CA GLU A 193 -4.38 -38.82 24.91
C GLU A 193 -2.89 -38.54 25.12
N GLU A 194 -2.07 -38.66 24.07
CA GLU A 194 -0.64 -38.31 24.14
C GLU A 194 -0.44 -36.83 24.52
N LEU A 195 -1.29 -35.93 24.03
CA LEU A 195 -1.21 -34.50 24.33
C LEU A 195 -1.44 -34.16 25.81
N LYS A 196 -2.14 -35.00 26.57
CA LYS A 196 -2.36 -34.77 28.01
C LYS A 196 -1.07 -34.94 28.82
N THR A 197 -0.18 -35.85 28.38
CA THR A 197 1.05 -36.20 29.10
C THR A 197 2.30 -35.57 28.48
N ALA A 198 2.31 -35.33 27.17
CA ALA A 198 3.48 -34.83 26.45
C ALA A 198 3.83 -33.37 26.81
N GLN A 199 5.12 -33.10 27.00
CA GLN A 199 5.67 -31.74 27.20
C GLN A 199 6.73 -31.38 26.14
N GLY A 200 7.03 -30.09 26.00
CA GLY A 200 8.09 -29.57 25.13
C GLY A 200 7.94 -29.90 23.63
N GLN A 201 9.01 -30.41 23.03
CA GLN A 201 9.09 -30.68 21.59
C GLN A 201 8.17 -31.83 21.15
N ARG A 202 7.99 -32.85 22.00
CA ARG A 202 7.06 -33.97 21.75
C ARG A 202 5.63 -33.47 21.64
N ARG A 203 5.19 -32.61 22.57
CA ARG A 203 3.88 -31.94 22.52
C ARG A 203 3.69 -31.15 21.23
N THR A 204 4.71 -30.39 20.83
CA THR A 204 4.65 -29.57 19.60
C THR A 204 4.48 -30.41 18.33
N ARG A 205 5.15 -31.57 18.25
CA ARG A 205 4.99 -32.52 17.14
C ARG A 205 3.60 -33.15 17.15
N ALA A 206 3.12 -33.59 18.32
CA ALA A 206 1.78 -34.17 18.49
C ALA A 206 0.68 -33.18 18.06
N ILE A 207 0.77 -31.89 18.43
CA ILE A 207 -0.18 -30.85 18.01
C ILE A 207 -0.23 -30.73 16.47
N LYS A 208 0.93 -30.61 15.82
CA LYS A 208 1.01 -30.49 14.35
C LYS A 208 0.47 -31.72 13.63
N ARG A 209 0.69 -32.90 14.21
CA ARG A 209 0.22 -34.17 13.67
C ARG A 209 -1.29 -34.29 13.81
N LEU A 210 -1.82 -33.98 15.00
CA LEU A 210 -3.25 -33.94 15.27
C LEU A 210 -3.98 -32.93 14.37
N GLU A 211 -3.41 -31.74 14.14
CA GLU A 211 -4.00 -30.75 13.23
C GLU A 211 -4.22 -31.31 11.82
N VAL A 212 -3.24 -32.03 11.27
CA VAL A 212 -3.35 -32.61 9.93
C VAL A 212 -4.35 -33.77 9.90
N VAL A 213 -4.35 -34.63 10.92
CA VAL A 213 -5.29 -35.75 11.03
C VAL A 213 -6.74 -35.24 11.14
N GLU A 214 -6.99 -34.28 12.03
CA GLU A 214 -8.31 -33.63 12.16
C GLU A 214 -8.72 -32.89 10.87
N SER A 215 -7.76 -32.30 10.15
CA SER A 215 -8.05 -31.68 8.84
C SER A 215 -8.54 -32.69 7.81
N PHE A 216 -7.97 -33.90 7.77
CA PHE A 216 -8.45 -34.98 6.89
C PHE A 216 -9.84 -35.49 7.31
N ARG A 217 -10.06 -35.70 8.62
CA ARG A 217 -11.37 -36.11 9.16
C ARG A 217 -12.48 -35.12 8.80
N ASN A 218 -12.24 -33.83 9.02
CA ASN A 218 -13.24 -32.78 8.79
C ASN A 218 -13.47 -32.45 7.30
N SER A 219 -12.45 -32.63 6.45
CA SER A 219 -12.56 -32.29 5.03
C SER A 219 -13.28 -33.32 4.17
N GLY A 220 -13.37 -34.57 4.66
CA GLY A 220 -13.88 -35.72 3.90
C GLY A 220 -12.92 -36.20 2.79
N ASN A 221 -11.66 -35.72 2.81
CA ASN A 221 -10.62 -36.20 1.90
C ASN A 221 -9.98 -37.48 2.44
N TYR A 222 -9.62 -38.40 1.55
CA TYR A 222 -8.82 -39.57 1.94
C TYR A 222 -7.31 -39.29 1.78
N PRO A 223 -6.45 -39.69 2.74
CA PRO A 223 -5.01 -39.45 2.67
C PRO A 223 -4.31 -40.09 1.46
N ASP A 224 -4.82 -41.21 0.96
CA ASP A 224 -4.24 -41.94 -0.18
C ASP A 224 -4.35 -41.17 -1.50
N TRP A 225 -5.26 -40.22 -1.62
CA TRP A 225 -5.36 -39.31 -2.78
C TRP A 225 -4.14 -38.38 -2.96
N MET A 226 -3.20 -38.34 -2.01
CA MET A 226 -1.89 -37.73 -2.21
C MET A 226 -0.99 -38.50 -3.19
N ILE A 227 -1.34 -39.75 -3.51
CA ILE A 227 -0.72 -40.58 -4.53
C ILE A 227 -1.57 -40.53 -5.81
N LEU A 228 -0.94 -40.17 -6.92
CA LEU A 228 -1.58 -40.04 -8.23
C LEU A 228 -1.54 -41.38 -8.97
N ASP A 229 -2.72 -41.90 -9.32
CA ASP A 229 -2.87 -42.98 -10.30
C ASP A 229 -3.13 -42.45 -11.72
N VAL A 230 -3.81 -41.31 -11.80
CA VAL A 230 -4.23 -40.67 -13.05
C VAL A 230 -3.73 -39.23 -13.07
N LEU A 231 -3.14 -38.81 -14.18
CA LEU A 231 -2.60 -37.46 -14.35
C LEU A 231 -3.45 -36.67 -15.37
N PRO A 232 -4.07 -35.54 -14.99
CA PRO A 232 -4.81 -34.71 -15.93
C PRO A 232 -3.88 -33.96 -16.91
N VAL A 233 -4.36 -33.79 -18.14
CA VAL A 233 -3.69 -33.06 -19.22
C VAL A 233 -4.47 -31.80 -19.54
N ILE A 234 -3.79 -30.65 -19.40
CA ILE A 234 -4.36 -29.33 -19.69
C ILE A 234 -4.76 -29.21 -21.17
N PRO A 235 -5.86 -28.49 -21.49
CA PRO A 235 -6.30 -28.25 -22.86
C PRO A 235 -5.22 -27.60 -23.75
N PRO A 236 -5.15 -27.95 -25.05
CA PRO A 236 -4.07 -27.52 -25.95
C PRO A 236 -3.99 -26.01 -26.18
N GLU A 237 -5.11 -25.27 -26.15
CA GLU A 237 -5.07 -23.81 -26.32
C GLU A 237 -4.40 -23.07 -25.15
N LEU A 238 -4.32 -23.71 -23.97
CA LEU A 238 -3.58 -23.15 -22.83
C LEU A 238 -2.08 -23.49 -22.87
N ARG A 239 -1.64 -24.31 -23.85
CA ARG A 239 -0.25 -24.69 -24.11
C ARG A 239 0.03 -24.67 -25.63
N PRO A 240 -0.16 -23.52 -26.30
CA PRO A 240 -0.15 -23.44 -27.75
C PRO A 240 1.24 -23.73 -28.33
N MET A 241 1.23 -24.05 -29.62
CA MET A 241 2.42 -24.05 -30.46
C MET A 241 2.21 -22.98 -31.53
N VAL A 242 3.15 -22.04 -31.63
CA VAL A 242 3.04 -20.89 -32.53
C VAL A 242 4.06 -21.08 -33.65
N GLN A 243 3.64 -20.88 -34.89
CA GLN A 243 4.53 -20.88 -36.03
C GLN A 243 5.30 -19.56 -36.05
N LEU A 244 6.62 -19.63 -36.11
CA LEU A 244 7.51 -18.49 -36.27
C LEU A 244 7.81 -18.26 -37.76
N ASP A 245 8.29 -17.05 -38.07
CA ASP A 245 8.83 -16.72 -39.37
C ASP A 245 10.00 -17.68 -39.70
N GLY A 246 9.91 -18.37 -40.84
CA GLY A 246 10.85 -19.44 -41.22
C GLY A 246 10.35 -20.88 -40.98
N GLY A 247 9.06 -21.07 -40.69
CA GLY A 247 8.42 -22.41 -40.66
C GLY A 247 8.77 -23.26 -39.42
N ARG A 248 9.50 -22.68 -38.46
CA ARG A 248 9.77 -23.31 -37.16
C ARG A 248 8.58 -23.13 -36.23
N PHE A 249 8.42 -24.04 -35.26
CA PHE A 249 7.39 -23.93 -34.23
C PHE A 249 8.02 -23.60 -32.88
N ALA A 250 7.51 -22.56 -32.23
CA ALA A 250 7.75 -22.30 -30.82
C ALA A 250 6.73 -23.08 -29.99
N THR A 251 7.20 -23.97 -29.12
CA THR A 251 6.36 -24.80 -28.26
C THR A 251 6.42 -24.33 -26.81
N SER A 252 5.30 -24.40 -26.11
CA SER A 252 5.28 -24.23 -24.64
C SER A 252 6.10 -25.31 -23.94
N ASP A 253 6.88 -24.93 -22.92
CA ASP A 253 7.69 -25.83 -22.08
C ASP A 253 6.87 -27.00 -21.48
N LEU A 254 5.57 -26.79 -21.23
CA LEU A 254 4.67 -27.83 -20.73
C LEU A 254 4.55 -29.02 -21.69
N ASN A 255 4.54 -28.77 -23.01
CA ASN A 255 4.41 -29.84 -23.99
C ASN A 255 5.63 -30.79 -23.91
N ASP A 256 6.82 -30.25 -23.65
CA ASP A 256 8.04 -31.04 -23.47
C ASP A 256 8.01 -31.87 -22.19
N LEU A 257 7.50 -31.30 -21.10
CA LEU A 257 7.34 -32.01 -19.82
C LEU A 257 6.29 -33.13 -19.93
N TYR A 258 5.12 -32.86 -20.52
CA TYR A 258 4.11 -33.89 -20.78
C TYR A 258 4.64 -35.00 -21.68
N ARG A 259 5.37 -34.66 -22.75
CA ARG A 259 5.98 -35.62 -23.66
C ARG A 259 6.96 -36.54 -22.93
N ARG A 260 7.79 -36.01 -22.01
CA ARG A 260 8.69 -36.82 -21.18
C ARG A 260 7.91 -37.80 -20.31
N VAL A 261 6.82 -37.37 -19.66
CA VAL A 261 5.97 -38.26 -18.84
C VAL A 261 5.36 -39.37 -19.68
N ILE A 262 4.76 -39.05 -20.83
CA ILE A 262 4.13 -40.04 -21.72
C ILE A 262 5.16 -41.06 -22.22
N ASN A 263 6.35 -40.60 -22.64
CA ASN A 263 7.42 -41.49 -23.10
C ASN A 263 7.86 -42.47 -22.01
N ARG A 264 8.05 -42.00 -20.78
CA ARG A 264 8.42 -42.83 -19.63
C ARG A 264 7.32 -43.81 -19.25
N ASN A 265 6.07 -43.35 -19.25
CA ASN A 265 4.91 -44.16 -18.93
C ASN A 265 4.72 -45.29 -19.96
N ASN A 266 4.80 -44.99 -21.26
CA ASN A 266 4.68 -45.98 -22.32
C ASN A 266 5.83 -46.99 -22.30
N ARG A 267 7.05 -46.54 -22.00
CA ARG A 267 8.21 -47.42 -21.83
C ARG A 267 8.01 -48.36 -20.64
N LEU A 268 7.51 -47.86 -19.52
CA LEU A 268 7.21 -48.68 -18.34
C LEU A 268 6.11 -49.71 -18.62
N LYS A 269 5.00 -49.34 -19.28
CA LYS A 269 3.94 -50.29 -19.68
C LYS A 269 4.51 -51.45 -20.49
N ARG A 270 5.30 -51.15 -21.54
CA ARG A 270 5.95 -52.17 -22.37
C ARG A 270 6.89 -53.08 -21.57
N LEU A 271 7.65 -52.54 -20.62
CA LEU A 271 8.55 -53.33 -19.79
C LEU A 271 7.81 -54.27 -18.83
N LEU A 272 6.66 -53.83 -18.30
CA LEU A 272 5.79 -54.67 -17.47
C LEU A 272 5.16 -55.79 -18.31
N ASP A 273 4.66 -55.47 -19.51
CA ASP A 273 4.05 -56.45 -20.43
C ASP A 273 5.06 -57.53 -20.88
N LEU A 274 6.33 -57.14 -21.04
CA LEU A 274 7.42 -58.05 -21.41
C LEU A 274 7.98 -58.86 -20.23
N GLY A 275 7.53 -58.62 -18.99
CA GLY A 275 8.03 -59.32 -17.79
C GLY A 275 9.49 -58.99 -17.45
N ALA A 276 9.91 -57.73 -17.63
CA ALA A 276 11.30 -57.32 -17.38
C ALA A 276 11.73 -57.51 -15.90
N PRO A 277 13.04 -57.73 -15.63
CA PRO A 277 13.57 -57.86 -14.27
C PRO A 277 13.23 -56.68 -13.35
N SER A 278 13.04 -56.96 -12.05
CA SER A 278 12.61 -55.99 -11.04
C SER A 278 13.48 -54.74 -10.96
N ILE A 279 14.81 -54.87 -11.07
CA ILE A 279 15.76 -53.75 -11.02
C ILE A 279 15.49 -52.73 -12.14
N ILE A 280 15.21 -53.21 -13.35
CA ILE A 280 14.94 -52.36 -14.51
C ILE A 280 13.57 -51.68 -14.33
N VAL A 281 12.58 -52.43 -13.88
CA VAL A 281 11.23 -51.90 -13.61
C VAL A 281 11.27 -50.83 -12.52
N GLN A 282 11.99 -51.07 -11.42
CA GLN A 282 12.16 -50.10 -10.32
C GLN A 282 12.85 -48.82 -10.81
N ASN A 283 13.91 -48.94 -11.62
CA ASN A 283 14.57 -47.77 -12.19
C ASN A 283 13.62 -46.97 -13.10
N GLU A 284 12.84 -47.63 -13.97
CA GLU A 284 11.90 -46.91 -14.84
C GLU A 284 10.72 -46.30 -14.05
N LYS A 285 10.23 -46.97 -12.99
CA LYS A 285 9.27 -46.39 -12.02
C LYS A 285 9.85 -45.13 -11.37
N ARG A 286 11.12 -45.15 -10.94
CA ARG A 286 11.83 -43.97 -10.40
C ARG A 286 11.92 -42.85 -11.43
N MET A 287 12.28 -43.15 -12.68
CA MET A 287 12.35 -42.16 -13.76
C MET A 287 10.98 -41.55 -14.09
N LEU A 288 9.91 -42.35 -14.01
CA LEU A 288 8.54 -41.85 -14.18
C LEU A 288 8.15 -40.90 -13.05
N GLN A 289 8.45 -41.26 -11.78
CA GLN A 289 8.25 -40.38 -10.63
C GLN A 289 8.96 -39.04 -10.83
N GLU A 290 10.24 -39.05 -11.22
CA GLU A 290 11.02 -37.82 -11.49
C GLU A 290 10.45 -36.98 -12.64
N ALA A 291 9.95 -37.63 -13.70
CA ALA A 291 9.34 -36.93 -14.83
C ALA A 291 8.04 -36.22 -14.41
N VAL A 292 7.21 -36.85 -13.58
CA VAL A 292 5.98 -36.25 -13.06
C VAL A 292 6.30 -35.13 -12.05
N ASP A 293 7.30 -35.33 -11.18
CA ASP A 293 7.76 -34.30 -10.26
C ASP A 293 8.20 -33.03 -11.01
N ALA A 294 8.97 -33.20 -12.10
CA ALA A 294 9.41 -32.09 -12.94
C ALA A 294 8.27 -31.39 -13.68
N LEU A 295 7.22 -32.12 -14.09
CA LEU A 295 6.02 -31.54 -14.70
C LEU A 295 5.24 -30.66 -13.71
N ILE A 296 5.11 -31.11 -12.46
CA ILE A 296 4.36 -30.38 -11.42
C ILE A 296 5.21 -29.20 -10.90
N ASP A 297 6.40 -29.45 -10.37
CA ASP A 297 7.30 -28.43 -9.79
C ASP A 297 8.77 -28.71 -10.11
N ASN A 298 9.23 -28.20 -11.26
CA ASN A 298 10.60 -28.41 -11.74
C ASN A 298 11.63 -27.79 -10.79
N GLY A 299 12.66 -28.55 -10.42
CA GLY A 299 13.76 -28.08 -9.55
C GLY A 299 13.51 -28.18 -8.04
N ARG A 300 12.39 -28.79 -7.60
CA ARG A 300 12.08 -28.90 -6.15
C ARG A 300 12.86 -29.99 -5.42
N ARG A 301 13.12 -31.14 -6.05
CA ARG A 301 13.92 -32.23 -5.49
C ARG A 301 15.41 -32.14 -5.85
N GLY A 302 15.69 -31.81 -7.11
CA GLY A 302 17.04 -31.90 -7.67
C GLY A 302 17.27 -30.86 -8.76
N ARG A 303 18.28 -31.09 -9.61
CA ARG A 303 18.62 -30.17 -10.68
C ARG A 303 17.42 -29.97 -11.62
N PRO A 304 17.09 -28.72 -11.96
CA PRO A 304 15.97 -28.45 -12.85
C PRO A 304 16.23 -29.05 -14.22
N VAL A 305 15.20 -29.64 -14.80
CA VAL A 305 15.24 -30.10 -16.17
C VAL A 305 15.39 -28.89 -17.10
N THR A 306 16.45 -28.90 -17.90
CA THR A 306 16.73 -27.84 -18.88
C THR A 306 16.25 -28.21 -20.28
N GLY A 307 15.87 -27.18 -21.04
CA GLY A 307 15.57 -27.27 -22.47
C GLY A 307 16.83 -27.10 -23.34
N PRO A 308 16.68 -27.05 -24.67
CA PRO A 308 17.80 -26.95 -25.61
C PRO A 308 18.69 -25.73 -25.42
N GLY A 309 18.14 -24.60 -24.95
CA GLY A 309 18.88 -23.37 -24.65
C GLY A 309 19.51 -23.34 -23.24
N ASN A 310 19.72 -24.51 -22.61
CA ASN A 310 20.21 -24.67 -21.23
C ASN A 310 19.42 -23.91 -20.13
N ARG A 311 18.24 -23.38 -20.48
CA ARG A 311 17.32 -22.74 -19.53
C ARG A 311 16.43 -23.78 -18.85
N PRO A 312 16.11 -23.65 -17.55
CA PRO A 312 15.09 -24.47 -16.89
C PRO A 312 13.74 -24.38 -17.60
N LEU A 313 13.07 -25.53 -17.77
CA LEU A 313 11.71 -25.58 -18.30
C LEU A 313 10.69 -25.08 -17.24
N LYS A 314 9.72 -24.28 -17.67
CA LYS A 314 8.62 -23.81 -16.80
C LYS A 314 7.59 -24.92 -16.59
N SER A 315 7.40 -25.30 -15.34
CA SER A 315 6.40 -26.30 -14.91
C SER A 315 5.05 -25.68 -14.54
N LEU A 316 4.05 -26.50 -14.20
CA LEU A 316 2.72 -26.03 -13.77
C LEU A 316 2.79 -25.07 -12.57
N SER A 317 3.61 -25.40 -11.57
CA SER A 317 3.81 -24.54 -10.40
C SER A 317 4.38 -23.16 -10.78
N HIS A 318 5.28 -23.10 -11.77
CA HIS A 318 5.87 -21.83 -12.26
C HIS A 318 4.86 -20.94 -12.99
N MET A 319 3.81 -21.51 -13.57
CA MET A 319 2.73 -20.72 -14.18
C MET A 319 1.84 -20.03 -13.13
N LEU A 320 1.80 -20.58 -11.91
CA LEU A 320 1.00 -20.02 -10.82
C LEU A 320 1.82 -19.08 -9.94
N LYS A 321 3.07 -19.46 -9.60
CA LYS A 321 3.92 -18.74 -8.64
C LYS A 321 4.76 -17.62 -9.29
N GLY A 322 5.16 -16.66 -8.47
CA GLY A 322 6.11 -15.60 -8.86
C GLY A 322 5.45 -14.38 -9.52
N LYS A 323 6.27 -13.37 -9.86
CA LYS A 323 5.78 -12.10 -10.44
C LYS A 323 5.10 -12.30 -11.81
N GLN A 324 5.61 -13.23 -12.62
CA GLN A 324 5.05 -13.60 -13.93
C GLN A 324 4.00 -14.73 -13.83
N GLY A 325 3.60 -15.10 -12.60
CA GLY A 325 2.58 -16.11 -12.36
C GLY A 325 1.18 -15.55 -12.58
N ARG A 326 0.20 -16.43 -12.86
CA ARG A 326 -1.18 -16.04 -13.18
C ARG A 326 -1.83 -15.14 -12.14
N PHE A 327 -1.67 -15.44 -10.84
CA PHE A 327 -2.28 -14.66 -9.76
C PHE A 327 -1.87 -13.19 -9.78
N ARG A 328 -0.61 -12.89 -10.13
CA ARG A 328 -0.09 -11.51 -10.06
C ARG A 328 -0.15 -10.80 -11.41
N GLN A 329 0.29 -11.45 -12.48
CA GLN A 329 0.46 -10.78 -13.78
C GLN A 329 -0.83 -10.65 -14.57
N ASN A 330 -1.74 -11.63 -14.50
CA ASN A 330 -2.88 -11.71 -15.42
C ASN A 330 -4.22 -11.49 -14.73
N LEU A 331 -4.32 -11.83 -13.44
CA LEU A 331 -5.57 -11.68 -12.68
C LEU A 331 -5.68 -10.27 -12.10
N LEU A 332 -4.62 -9.77 -11.45
CA LEU A 332 -4.60 -8.44 -10.82
C LEU A 332 -4.12 -7.34 -11.78
N GLY A 333 -3.09 -7.63 -12.59
CA GLY A 333 -2.65 -6.73 -13.66
C GLY A 333 -3.30 -7.11 -15.00
N LYS A 334 -3.86 -6.15 -15.73
CA LYS A 334 -4.38 -6.38 -17.09
C LYS A 334 -4.02 -5.20 -17.99
N ARG A 335 -3.88 -5.50 -19.29
CA ARG A 335 -3.89 -4.47 -20.33
C ARG A 335 -5.34 -4.14 -20.65
N VAL A 336 -5.61 -2.86 -20.88
CA VAL A 336 -6.95 -2.33 -21.16
C VAL A 336 -6.95 -1.69 -22.54
N ASP A 337 -8.06 -1.85 -23.27
CA ASP A 337 -8.13 -1.49 -24.69
C ASP A 337 -8.36 0.01 -24.92
N TYR A 338 -9.32 0.61 -24.21
CA TYR A 338 -9.67 2.03 -24.32
C TYR A 338 -8.73 2.92 -23.49
N SER A 339 -7.45 2.89 -23.83
CA SER A 339 -6.43 3.71 -23.16
C SER A 339 -5.38 4.26 -24.11
N GLY A 340 -4.83 5.43 -23.74
CA GLY A 340 -3.76 6.11 -24.46
C GLY A 340 -2.73 6.67 -23.49
N ARG A 341 -1.56 7.08 -23.99
CA ARG A 341 -0.54 7.77 -23.19
C ARG A 341 0.13 8.86 -24.03
N SER A 342 0.37 10.02 -23.42
CA SER A 342 1.23 11.05 -24.01
C SER A 342 1.94 11.85 -22.93
N VAL A 343 2.88 12.69 -23.36
CA VAL A 343 3.57 13.68 -22.53
C VAL A 343 2.59 14.74 -22.07
N ILE A 344 2.74 15.21 -20.84
CA ILE A 344 1.93 16.29 -20.27
C ILE A 344 2.61 17.65 -20.43
N VAL A 345 1.80 18.68 -20.66
CA VAL A 345 2.20 20.09 -20.68
C VAL A 345 1.23 20.91 -19.84
N VAL A 346 1.66 22.09 -19.40
CA VAL A 346 0.82 22.96 -18.56
C VAL A 346 -0.32 23.59 -19.38
N GLY A 347 -1.53 23.56 -18.83
CA GLY A 347 -2.73 24.22 -19.38
C GLY A 347 -3.29 25.25 -18.39
N PRO A 348 -2.73 26.47 -18.30
CA PRO A 348 -3.10 27.43 -17.25
C PRO A 348 -4.53 27.98 -17.38
N ASN A 349 -5.06 28.04 -18.61
CA ASN A 349 -6.40 28.56 -18.90
C ASN A 349 -7.51 27.52 -18.68
N LEU A 350 -7.16 26.27 -18.40
CA LEU A 350 -8.15 25.22 -18.13
C LEU A 350 -8.82 25.50 -16.78
N LYS A 351 -10.09 25.11 -16.66
CA LYS A 351 -10.77 25.02 -15.36
C LYS A 351 -10.27 23.78 -14.62
N MET A 352 -10.43 23.78 -13.30
CA MET A 352 -9.92 22.69 -12.45
C MET A 352 -10.42 21.29 -12.82
N TYR A 353 -11.63 21.16 -13.37
CA TYR A 353 -12.22 19.88 -13.79
C TYR A 353 -11.92 19.48 -15.25
N GLN A 354 -11.23 20.32 -16.03
CA GLN A 354 -10.97 20.09 -17.45
C GLN A 354 -9.55 19.59 -17.70
N CYS A 355 -9.38 18.77 -18.73
CA CYS A 355 -8.08 18.43 -19.30
C CYS A 355 -8.07 18.63 -20.83
N GLY A 356 -6.90 18.90 -21.41
CA GLY A 356 -6.76 19.01 -22.86
C GLY A 356 -6.31 17.69 -23.47
N LEU A 357 -7.13 17.07 -24.32
CA LEU A 357 -6.78 15.86 -25.07
C LEU A 357 -6.41 16.16 -26.53
N PRO A 358 -5.29 15.60 -27.03
CA PRO A 358 -4.94 15.66 -28.44
C PRO A 358 -6.05 15.13 -29.34
N LYS A 359 -6.38 15.86 -30.40
CA LYS A 359 -7.40 15.48 -31.40
C LYS A 359 -7.21 14.05 -31.96
N GLU A 360 -5.99 13.69 -32.36
CA GLU A 360 -5.66 12.35 -32.87
C GLU A 360 -5.92 11.25 -31.83
N MET A 361 -5.59 11.52 -30.57
CA MET A 361 -5.78 10.56 -29.47
C MET A 361 -7.27 10.40 -29.14
N ALA A 362 -8.01 11.51 -29.02
CA ALA A 362 -9.44 11.49 -28.74
C ALA A 362 -10.21 10.73 -29.82
N LEU A 363 -9.87 10.92 -31.10
CA LEU A 363 -10.53 10.23 -32.21
C LEU A 363 -10.39 8.70 -32.12
N GLU A 364 -9.23 8.17 -31.75
CA GLU A 364 -9.04 6.72 -31.62
C GLU A 364 -9.67 6.16 -30.34
N LEU A 365 -9.61 6.90 -29.23
CA LEU A 365 -10.22 6.49 -27.95
C LEU A 365 -11.76 6.44 -28.04
N PHE A 366 -12.37 7.44 -28.66
CA PHE A 366 -13.83 7.58 -28.78
C PHE A 366 -14.40 7.01 -30.08
N LYS A 367 -13.57 6.33 -30.88
CA LYS A 367 -13.92 5.76 -32.19
C LYS A 367 -15.28 5.07 -32.27
N PRO A 368 -15.66 4.13 -31.36
CA PRO A 368 -16.97 3.47 -31.49
C PRO A 368 -18.15 4.42 -31.29
N PHE A 369 -18.02 5.43 -30.43
CA PHE A 369 -19.06 6.43 -30.16
C PHE A 369 -19.22 7.38 -31.35
N VAL A 370 -18.10 7.85 -31.91
CA VAL A 370 -18.09 8.67 -33.14
C VAL A 370 -18.71 7.90 -34.31
N MET A 371 -18.41 6.60 -34.45
CA MET A 371 -19.02 5.77 -35.49
C MET A 371 -20.53 5.64 -35.34
N LYS A 372 -21.03 5.56 -34.10
CA LYS A 372 -22.46 5.49 -33.80
C LYS A 372 -23.16 6.79 -34.18
N GLU A 373 -22.64 7.92 -33.71
CA GLU A 373 -23.19 9.26 -33.99
C GLU A 373 -23.18 9.60 -35.49
N LEU A 374 -22.11 9.25 -36.22
CA LEU A 374 -22.06 9.45 -37.67
C LEU A 374 -23.19 8.70 -38.42
N VAL A 375 -23.59 7.53 -37.93
CA VAL A 375 -24.69 6.75 -38.52
C VAL A 375 -26.04 7.31 -38.09
N GLU A 376 -26.21 7.66 -36.82
CA GLU A 376 -27.46 8.22 -36.28
C GLU A 376 -27.81 9.59 -36.89
N ARG A 377 -26.80 10.43 -37.15
CA ARG A 377 -26.98 11.73 -37.83
C ARG A 377 -27.12 11.64 -39.35
N GLY A 378 -27.07 10.43 -39.93
CA GLY A 378 -27.18 10.22 -41.39
C GLY A 378 -25.94 10.64 -42.20
N LEU A 379 -24.85 11.04 -41.55
CA LEU A 379 -23.58 11.38 -42.20
C LEU A 379 -22.90 10.13 -42.81
N ALA A 380 -23.22 8.93 -42.31
CA ALA A 380 -22.77 7.66 -42.87
C ALA A 380 -23.91 6.63 -42.96
N HIS A 381 -24.04 5.96 -44.11
CA HIS A 381 -25.11 4.97 -44.31
C HIS A 381 -24.92 3.66 -43.50
N ASN A 382 -23.68 3.32 -43.11
CA ASN A 382 -23.38 2.11 -42.34
C ASN A 382 -22.03 2.23 -41.60
N ILE A 383 -21.80 1.30 -40.67
CA ILE A 383 -20.58 1.20 -39.83
C ILE A 383 -19.31 1.16 -40.67
N LYS A 384 -19.31 0.49 -41.84
CA LYS A 384 -18.12 0.43 -42.72
C LYS A 384 -17.82 1.78 -43.36
N SER A 385 -18.85 2.53 -43.76
CA SER A 385 -18.72 3.88 -44.31
C SER A 385 -18.26 4.86 -43.22
N ALA A 386 -18.83 4.78 -42.02
CA ALA A 386 -18.39 5.57 -40.85
C ALA A 386 -16.91 5.30 -40.52
N LYS A 387 -16.50 4.02 -40.47
CA LYS A 387 -15.11 3.62 -40.26
C LYS A 387 -14.17 4.21 -41.33
N ARG A 388 -14.57 4.16 -42.60
CA ARG A 388 -13.79 4.74 -43.71
C ARG A 388 -13.68 6.26 -43.58
N LYS A 389 -14.76 6.96 -43.18
CA LYS A 389 -14.75 8.41 -42.95
C LYS A 389 -13.78 8.81 -41.84
N ILE A 390 -13.74 8.04 -40.74
CA ILE A 390 -12.81 8.24 -39.63
C ILE A 390 -11.36 7.96 -40.05
N GLU A 391 -11.11 6.83 -40.73
CA GLU A 391 -9.74 6.46 -41.19
C GLU A 391 -9.17 7.47 -42.19
N ARG A 392 -10.03 8.11 -43.00
CA ARG A 392 -9.64 9.18 -43.93
C ARG A 392 -9.69 10.58 -43.31
N VAL A 393 -10.12 10.70 -42.06
CA VAL A 393 -10.19 11.96 -41.29
C VAL A 393 -10.94 13.06 -42.06
N HIS A 394 -12.18 12.78 -42.47
CA HIS A 394 -13.05 13.80 -43.06
C HIS A 394 -13.37 14.91 -42.04
N SER A 395 -13.58 16.15 -42.50
CA SER A 395 -13.81 17.32 -41.63
C SER A 395 -15.04 17.16 -40.71
N GLU A 396 -16.13 16.59 -41.23
CA GLU A 396 -17.39 16.33 -40.48
C GLU A 396 -17.19 15.48 -39.21
N VAL A 397 -16.08 14.72 -39.12
CA VAL A 397 -15.79 13.87 -37.97
C VAL A 397 -15.40 14.70 -36.75
N TRP A 398 -14.82 15.89 -36.94
CA TRP A 398 -14.37 16.74 -35.83
C TRP A 398 -15.53 17.35 -35.06
N ASP A 399 -16.57 17.80 -35.76
CA ASP A 399 -17.77 18.37 -35.14
C ASP A 399 -18.50 17.30 -34.32
N VAL A 400 -18.62 16.09 -34.87
CA VAL A 400 -19.21 14.95 -34.15
C VAL A 400 -18.34 14.52 -32.96
N LEU A 401 -17.02 14.54 -33.10
CA LEU A 401 -16.12 14.20 -31.99
C LEU A 401 -16.29 15.17 -30.82
N GLU A 402 -16.40 16.48 -31.07
CA GLU A 402 -16.59 17.49 -30.03
C GLU A 402 -17.89 17.27 -29.25
N ASP A 403 -18.98 16.92 -29.93
CA ASP A 403 -20.24 16.56 -29.29
C ASP A 403 -20.15 15.28 -28.46
N VAL A 404 -19.45 14.25 -28.97
CA VAL A 404 -19.31 12.95 -28.29
C VAL A 404 -18.52 13.06 -26.98
N ILE A 405 -17.50 13.91 -26.95
CA ILE A 405 -16.64 14.04 -25.76
C ILE A 405 -17.26 14.94 -24.68
N LYS A 406 -18.26 15.76 -25.05
CA LYS A 406 -18.92 16.70 -24.14
C LYS A 406 -19.60 15.93 -23.01
N GLU A 407 -19.33 16.32 -21.77
CA GLU A 407 -19.79 15.62 -20.56
C GLU A 407 -19.37 14.15 -20.43
N HIS A 408 -18.45 13.66 -21.27
CA HIS A 408 -17.93 12.31 -21.18
C HIS A 408 -16.58 12.31 -20.44
N PRO A 409 -16.53 12.02 -19.13
CA PRO A 409 -15.30 12.11 -18.36
C PRO A 409 -14.26 11.11 -18.84
N VAL A 410 -12.99 11.44 -18.63
CA VAL A 410 -11.83 10.57 -18.82
C VAL A 410 -11.01 10.49 -17.55
N LEU A 411 -10.35 9.35 -17.31
CA LEU A 411 -9.48 9.17 -16.15
C LEU A 411 -8.03 9.39 -16.55
N LEU A 412 -7.35 10.31 -15.87
CA LEU A 412 -5.91 10.51 -15.99
C LEU A 412 -5.17 9.79 -14.87
N ASN A 413 -4.15 9.00 -15.24
CA ASN A 413 -3.35 8.22 -14.32
C ASN A 413 -1.85 8.47 -14.54
N ARG A 414 -1.10 8.71 -13.45
CA ARG A 414 0.36 8.78 -13.47
C ARG A 414 1.00 7.56 -12.82
N ALA A 415 2.01 7.00 -13.49
CA ALA A 415 2.85 5.95 -12.91
C ALA A 415 4.09 6.58 -12.27
N PRO A 416 4.48 6.18 -11.04
CA PRO A 416 3.82 5.24 -10.14
C PRO A 416 2.62 5.85 -9.39
N THR A 417 1.53 5.08 -9.23
CA THR A 417 0.36 5.48 -8.43
C THR A 417 0.59 5.12 -6.95
N LEU A 418 0.91 6.11 -6.11
CA LEU A 418 1.21 5.90 -4.68
C LEU A 418 -0.05 5.95 -3.79
N HIS A 419 -1.03 6.77 -4.16
CA HIS A 419 -2.29 6.98 -3.43
C HIS A 419 -3.45 7.18 -4.41
N ARG A 420 -4.69 7.20 -3.91
CA ARG A 420 -5.90 7.35 -4.74
C ARG A 420 -5.91 8.57 -5.64
N LEU A 421 -5.41 9.74 -5.18
CA LEU A 421 -5.38 10.98 -5.98
C LEU A 421 -4.43 10.92 -7.20
N GLY A 422 -3.66 9.83 -7.37
CA GLY A 422 -2.88 9.59 -8.59
C GLY A 422 -3.74 9.13 -9.79
N ILE A 423 -5.05 8.95 -9.58
CA ILE A 423 -6.05 8.74 -10.62
C ILE A 423 -7.21 9.70 -10.34
N GLN A 424 -7.55 10.56 -11.30
CA GLN A 424 -8.65 11.51 -11.19
C GLN A 424 -9.41 11.60 -12.52
N ALA A 425 -10.68 11.97 -12.44
CA ALA A 425 -11.54 12.21 -13.58
C ALA A 425 -11.48 13.68 -14.01
N PHE A 426 -11.47 13.89 -15.32
CA PHE A 426 -11.53 15.20 -15.96
C PHE A 426 -12.48 15.17 -17.14
N GLU A 427 -13.06 16.32 -17.47
CA GLU A 427 -13.76 16.53 -18.73
C GLU A 427 -12.74 16.85 -19.84
N PRO A 428 -12.72 16.07 -20.94
CA PRO A 428 -11.77 16.30 -22.03
C PRO A 428 -12.20 17.50 -22.90
N THR A 429 -11.23 18.32 -23.27
CA THR A 429 -11.36 19.40 -24.25
C THR A 429 -10.38 19.15 -25.39
N LEU A 430 -10.81 19.32 -26.65
CA LEU A 430 -9.93 19.10 -27.79
C LEU A 430 -8.84 20.17 -27.84
N VAL A 431 -7.58 19.72 -27.98
CA VAL A 431 -6.44 20.61 -28.18
C VAL A 431 -5.65 20.21 -29.42
N GLU A 432 -5.10 21.22 -30.10
CA GLU A 432 -4.14 21.01 -31.17
C GLU A 432 -2.80 20.54 -30.60
N GLY A 433 -2.14 19.63 -31.33
CA GLY A 433 -0.87 19.03 -30.95
C GLY A 433 -1.00 17.59 -30.45
N ARG A 434 0.08 17.07 -29.84
CA ARG A 434 0.19 15.67 -29.40
C ARG A 434 0.31 15.49 -27.88
N ALA A 435 0.45 16.57 -27.13
CA ALA A 435 0.62 16.55 -25.67
C ALA A 435 -0.70 16.79 -24.94
N ILE A 436 -0.86 16.17 -23.78
CA ILE A 436 -2.02 16.37 -22.91
C ILE A 436 -1.82 17.66 -22.12
N ARG A 437 -2.81 18.55 -22.10
CA ARG A 437 -2.76 19.76 -21.25
C ARG A 437 -3.35 19.45 -19.89
N LEU A 438 -2.58 19.68 -18.83
CA LEU A 438 -2.96 19.41 -17.45
C LEU A 438 -3.08 20.72 -16.65
N HIS A 439 -4.05 20.75 -15.74
CA HIS A 439 -4.24 21.86 -14.82
C HIS A 439 -3.10 21.94 -13.78
N PRO A 440 -2.53 23.12 -13.47
CA PRO A 440 -1.36 23.22 -12.60
C PRO A 440 -1.62 22.88 -11.12
N LEU A 441 -2.83 23.08 -10.60
CA LEU A 441 -3.14 22.75 -9.19
C LEU A 441 -3.17 21.24 -8.90
N VAL A 442 -3.35 20.40 -9.91
CA VAL A 442 -3.39 18.93 -9.70
C VAL A 442 -2.00 18.30 -9.72
N CYS A 443 -0.96 19.07 -10.11
CA CYS A 443 0.42 18.57 -10.15
C CYS A 443 0.91 18.06 -8.80
N THR A 444 0.52 18.71 -7.69
CA THR A 444 0.86 18.25 -6.32
C THR A 444 0.23 16.89 -6.02
N ALA A 445 -1.03 16.69 -6.39
CA ALA A 445 -1.72 15.41 -6.22
C ALA A 445 -1.09 14.32 -7.09
N TYR A 446 -0.78 14.60 -8.36
CA TYR A 446 -0.11 13.62 -9.21
C TYR A 446 1.38 13.42 -8.90
N ASN A 447 1.98 14.30 -8.08
CA ASN A 447 3.42 14.45 -7.88
C ASN A 447 4.18 14.65 -9.20
N ALA A 448 3.56 15.34 -10.16
CA ALA A 448 4.02 15.47 -11.55
C ALA A 448 4.64 16.84 -11.85
N ASP A 449 5.61 16.83 -12.76
CA ASP A 449 6.23 18.01 -13.35
C ASP A 449 6.15 17.97 -14.89
N PHE A 450 6.66 19.02 -15.54
CA PHE A 450 6.51 19.23 -17.00
C PHE A 450 7.85 19.11 -17.74
N ASP A 451 8.71 18.17 -17.34
CA ASP A 451 10.06 17.97 -17.90
C ASP A 451 10.17 16.76 -18.86
N GLY A 452 9.06 16.06 -19.11
CA GLY A 452 9.02 14.85 -19.94
C GLY A 452 8.07 13.77 -19.41
N ASP A 453 7.47 14.01 -18.26
CA ASP A 453 6.46 13.16 -17.64
C ASP A 453 5.30 12.79 -18.58
N GLN A 454 4.79 11.58 -18.40
CA GLN A 454 3.72 11.02 -19.22
C GLN A 454 2.56 10.56 -18.36
N MET A 455 1.34 10.77 -18.85
CA MET A 455 0.12 10.27 -18.21
C MET A 455 -0.66 9.36 -19.15
N ALA A 456 -1.29 8.35 -18.56
CA ALA A 456 -2.23 7.48 -19.25
C ALA A 456 -3.66 8.03 -19.13
N VAL A 457 -4.40 7.93 -20.22
CA VAL A 457 -5.82 8.30 -20.33
C VAL A 457 -6.63 7.01 -20.43
N HIS A 458 -7.73 6.91 -19.68
CA HIS A 458 -8.69 5.81 -19.77
C HIS A 458 -10.10 6.34 -19.96
N VAL A 459 -10.90 5.68 -20.80
CA VAL A 459 -12.29 6.09 -21.09
C VAL A 459 -13.28 5.15 -20.38
N PRO A 460 -14.09 5.64 -19.43
CA PRO A 460 -15.17 4.86 -18.81
C PRO A 460 -16.30 4.61 -19.82
N LEU A 461 -16.74 3.36 -19.97
CA LEU A 461 -17.68 2.99 -21.04
C LEU A 461 -19.15 2.93 -20.60
N SER A 462 -19.42 2.41 -19.40
CA SER A 462 -20.80 2.25 -18.92
C SER A 462 -21.31 3.53 -18.27
N SER A 463 -22.64 3.71 -18.24
CA SER A 463 -23.30 4.82 -17.57
C SER A 463 -22.94 4.92 -16.09
N GLU A 464 -22.85 3.76 -15.41
CA GLU A 464 -22.47 3.70 -14.00
C GLU A 464 -21.03 4.16 -13.80
N ALA A 465 -20.10 3.72 -14.66
CA ALA A 465 -18.70 4.12 -14.58
C ALA A 465 -18.50 5.62 -14.88
N GLN A 466 -19.30 6.19 -15.80
CA GLN A 466 -19.31 7.63 -16.06
C GLN A 466 -19.85 8.42 -14.86
N ALA A 467 -20.93 7.94 -14.23
CA ALA A 467 -21.48 8.53 -13.02
C ALA A 467 -20.48 8.47 -11.85
N GLU A 468 -19.83 7.32 -11.62
CA GLU A 468 -18.77 7.18 -10.61
C GLU A 468 -17.60 8.13 -10.87
N ALA A 469 -17.16 8.26 -12.12
CA ALA A 469 -16.09 9.19 -12.48
C ALA A 469 -16.48 10.64 -12.19
N ARG A 470 -17.72 11.04 -12.48
CA ARG A 470 -18.23 12.40 -12.31
C ARG A 470 -18.51 12.77 -10.84
N LEU A 471 -19.06 11.83 -10.06
CA LEU A 471 -19.51 12.09 -8.69
C LEU A 471 -18.43 11.82 -7.63
N LEU A 472 -17.54 10.85 -7.87
CA LEU A 472 -16.57 10.41 -6.86
C LEU A 472 -15.13 10.80 -7.21
N MET A 473 -14.77 10.84 -8.49
CA MET A 473 -13.37 10.97 -8.93
C MET A 473 -13.03 12.33 -9.55
N LEU A 474 -14.00 13.24 -9.67
CA LEU A 474 -13.78 14.51 -10.35
C LEU A 474 -12.72 15.36 -9.63
N ALA A 475 -11.74 15.86 -10.38
CA ALA A 475 -10.61 16.58 -9.80
C ALA A 475 -11.02 17.82 -8.97
N ALA A 476 -12.09 18.51 -9.35
CA ALA A 476 -12.59 19.69 -8.65
C ALA A 476 -13.12 19.42 -7.23
N GLN A 477 -13.52 18.20 -6.92
CA GLN A 477 -14.02 17.80 -5.60
C GLN A 477 -12.92 17.30 -4.67
N ASN A 478 -11.81 16.83 -5.24
CA ASN A 478 -10.70 16.23 -4.51
C ASN A 478 -9.75 17.31 -3.95
N ILE A 479 -10.27 18.12 -3.03
CA ILE A 479 -9.57 19.27 -2.43
C ILE A 479 -8.70 18.85 -1.25
N LEU A 480 -9.15 17.90 -0.43
CA LEU A 480 -8.44 17.43 0.76
C LEU A 480 -7.55 16.22 0.47
N ASN A 481 -6.47 16.11 1.23
CA ASN A 481 -5.59 14.95 1.22
C ASN A 481 -6.14 13.87 2.19
N PRO A 482 -6.37 12.62 1.75
CA PRO A 482 -6.89 11.55 2.61
C PRO A 482 -5.99 11.17 3.80
N LYS A 483 -4.71 11.56 3.77
CA LYS A 483 -3.73 11.22 4.81
C LYS A 483 -3.93 12.01 6.11
N ASP A 484 -4.20 13.31 5.99
CA ASP A 484 -4.20 14.29 7.09
C ASP A 484 -5.44 15.21 7.09
N GLY A 485 -6.24 15.22 6.02
CA GLY A 485 -7.40 16.09 5.90
C GLY A 485 -7.08 17.55 5.53
N LYS A 486 -5.82 17.86 5.18
CA LYS A 486 -5.39 19.20 4.76
C LYS A 486 -5.59 19.40 3.26
N PRO A 487 -5.78 20.64 2.76
CA PRO A 487 -5.93 20.89 1.33
C PRO A 487 -4.69 20.45 0.52
N VAL A 488 -4.87 19.58 -0.46
CA VAL A 488 -3.79 19.11 -1.36
C VAL A 488 -3.55 20.09 -2.51
N VAL A 489 -4.59 20.81 -2.93
CA VAL A 489 -4.60 21.73 -4.08
C VAL A 489 -4.10 23.13 -3.74
N THR A 490 -3.15 23.22 -2.81
CA THR A 490 -2.55 24.51 -2.42
C THR A 490 -1.73 25.09 -3.56
N PRO A 491 -1.84 26.41 -3.85
CA PRO A 491 -0.99 27.07 -4.82
C PRO A 491 0.50 26.86 -4.51
N SER A 492 1.30 26.73 -5.55
CA SER A 492 2.76 26.56 -5.44
C SER A 492 3.49 27.41 -6.46
N GLN A 493 4.79 27.61 -6.25
CA GLN A 493 5.69 28.31 -7.18
C GLN A 493 5.14 29.69 -7.56
N ASP A 494 4.95 29.95 -8.85
CA ASP A 494 4.57 31.25 -9.43
C ASP A 494 3.25 31.78 -8.86
N MET A 495 2.29 30.90 -8.57
CA MET A 495 1.01 31.31 -7.98
C MET A 495 1.22 31.91 -6.59
N VAL A 496 2.09 31.31 -5.78
CA VAL A 496 2.43 31.85 -4.45
C VAL A 496 3.21 33.15 -4.61
N LEU A 497 4.19 33.19 -5.50
CA LEU A 497 5.03 34.36 -5.73
C LEU A 497 4.21 35.57 -6.18
N GLY A 498 3.22 35.37 -7.06
CA GLY A 498 2.33 36.43 -7.52
C GLY A 498 1.43 36.98 -6.40
N ASN A 499 0.84 36.11 -5.58
CA ASN A 499 0.04 36.53 -4.42
C ASN A 499 0.89 37.19 -3.32
N TYR A 500 2.12 36.70 -3.11
CA TYR A 500 3.10 37.30 -2.20
C TYR A 500 3.48 38.71 -2.66
N TYR A 501 3.84 38.88 -3.93
CA TYR A 501 4.18 40.20 -4.48
C TYR A 501 2.97 41.13 -4.47
N LEU A 502 1.79 40.64 -4.82
CA LEU A 502 0.55 41.43 -4.81
C LEU A 502 0.25 42.02 -3.43
N THR A 503 0.53 41.29 -2.36
CA THR A 503 0.20 41.68 -0.97
C THR A 503 1.34 42.35 -0.23
N LEU A 504 2.49 42.55 -0.88
CA LEU A 504 3.65 43.21 -0.32
C LEU A 504 3.38 44.72 -0.11
N GLU A 505 3.88 45.25 1.01
CA GLU A 505 3.81 46.68 1.33
C GLU A 505 5.18 47.35 1.23
N ARG A 506 5.21 48.60 0.77
CA ARG A 506 6.44 49.40 0.72
C ARG A 506 6.21 50.76 1.38
N LYS A 507 7.24 51.23 2.10
CA LYS A 507 7.31 52.63 2.56
C LYS A 507 7.66 53.54 1.39
N ASP A 508 7.14 54.76 1.42
CA ASP A 508 7.43 55.84 0.46
C ASP A 508 7.06 55.48 -0.99
N ALA A 509 6.02 54.67 -1.16
CA ALA A 509 5.51 54.30 -2.47
C ALA A 509 4.69 55.44 -3.11
N ILE A 510 4.65 55.47 -4.44
CA ILE A 510 3.93 56.50 -5.20
C ILE A 510 2.45 56.53 -4.76
N GLY A 511 1.97 57.70 -4.34
CA GLY A 511 0.58 57.91 -3.95
C GLY A 511 0.21 57.37 -2.56
N GLU A 512 1.19 57.20 -1.67
CA GLU A 512 0.96 56.85 -0.26
C GLU A 512 0.08 57.88 0.48
N GLY A 513 -0.88 57.37 1.27
CA GLY A 513 -1.83 58.14 2.04
C GLY A 513 -2.92 58.85 1.21
N LYS A 514 -3.13 58.43 -0.04
CA LYS A 514 -4.30 58.84 -0.81
C LYS A 514 -5.57 58.16 -0.30
N VAL A 515 -6.67 58.89 -0.32
CA VAL A 515 -8.01 58.40 0.05
C VAL A 515 -8.82 58.23 -1.23
N PHE A 516 -9.50 57.09 -1.35
CA PHE A 516 -10.31 56.73 -2.51
C PHE A 516 -11.77 56.47 -2.11
N ARG A 517 -12.69 56.72 -3.03
CA ARG A 517 -14.12 56.50 -2.86
C ARG A 517 -14.47 55.02 -2.91
N ASP A 518 -13.98 54.31 -3.91
CA ASP A 518 -14.31 52.90 -4.19
C ASP A 518 -13.12 52.14 -4.80
N ALA A 519 -13.27 50.82 -4.94
CA ALA A 519 -12.21 49.95 -5.47
C ALA A 519 -11.91 50.25 -6.96
N ASP A 520 -12.91 50.65 -7.74
CA ASP A 520 -12.75 50.98 -9.15
C ASP A 520 -11.87 52.22 -9.35
N GLU A 521 -12.01 53.24 -8.49
CA GLU A 521 -11.16 54.43 -8.49
C GLU A 521 -9.69 54.06 -8.16
N VAL A 522 -9.48 53.14 -7.22
CA VAL A 522 -8.13 52.62 -6.91
C VAL A 522 -7.52 51.92 -8.13
N LEU A 523 -8.29 51.08 -8.82
CA LEU A 523 -7.84 50.39 -10.02
C LEU A 523 -7.54 51.37 -11.16
N LEU A 524 -8.37 52.40 -11.34
CA LEU A 524 -8.15 53.46 -12.32
C LEU A 524 -6.87 54.26 -12.01
N ALA A 525 -6.66 54.60 -10.73
CA ALA A 525 -5.45 55.27 -10.29
C ALA A 525 -4.20 54.40 -10.50
N TYR A 526 -4.30 53.09 -10.29
CA TYR A 526 -3.23 52.14 -10.56
C TYR A 526 -2.92 52.03 -12.07
N GLN A 527 -3.95 51.96 -12.92
CA GLN A 527 -3.78 51.92 -14.37
C GLN A 527 -3.13 53.19 -14.93
N ASN A 528 -3.47 54.35 -14.37
CA ASN A 528 -2.86 55.63 -14.72
C ASN A 528 -1.46 55.85 -14.11
N GLY A 529 -1.00 54.94 -13.23
CA GLY A 529 0.31 55.03 -12.58
C GLY A 529 0.39 56.02 -11.40
N TYR A 530 -0.76 56.47 -10.87
CA TYR A 530 -0.83 57.40 -9.73
C TYR A 530 -0.69 56.74 -8.36
N VAL A 531 -0.82 55.41 -8.32
CA VAL A 531 -0.55 54.52 -7.17
C VAL A 531 0.10 53.23 -7.66
N HIS A 532 0.86 52.56 -6.79
CA HIS A 532 1.41 51.22 -7.02
C HIS A 532 0.64 50.17 -6.23
N LEU A 533 0.77 48.88 -6.59
CA LEU A 533 0.18 47.76 -5.84
C LEU A 533 0.52 47.77 -4.35
N HIS A 534 1.71 48.27 -4.01
CA HIS A 534 2.29 48.27 -2.67
C HIS A 534 2.12 49.59 -1.93
N SER A 535 1.37 50.54 -2.51
CA SER A 535 1.12 51.84 -1.90
C SER A 535 0.08 51.70 -0.79
N ARG A 536 0.34 52.29 0.37
CA ARG A 536 -0.61 52.33 1.49
C ARG A 536 -1.63 53.42 1.27
N ILE A 537 -2.92 53.06 1.23
CA ILE A 537 -4.03 53.96 0.85
C ILE A 537 -5.20 53.77 1.84
N ALA A 538 -6.15 54.70 1.84
CA ALA A 538 -7.40 54.56 2.56
C ALA A 538 -8.58 54.47 1.59
N ILE A 539 -9.58 53.67 1.93
CA ILE A 539 -10.84 53.55 1.19
C ILE A 539 -12.02 53.65 2.17
N HIS A 540 -13.16 54.17 1.74
CA HIS A 540 -14.37 54.11 2.56
C HIS A 540 -14.80 52.65 2.79
N ALA A 541 -14.94 52.23 4.06
CA ALA A 541 -15.25 50.84 4.40
C ALA A 541 -16.58 50.36 3.77
N SER A 542 -17.58 51.24 3.69
CA SER A 542 -18.86 50.97 3.01
C SER A 542 -18.72 50.60 1.53
N ALA A 543 -17.65 51.03 0.85
CA ALA A 543 -17.46 50.80 -0.58
C ALA A 543 -16.92 49.39 -0.89
N VAL A 544 -16.41 48.66 0.10
CA VAL A 544 -15.77 47.34 -0.06
C VAL A 544 -16.81 46.20 -0.13
N LYS A 545 -18.10 46.49 0.09
CA LYS A 545 -19.25 45.56 -0.07
C LYS A 545 -19.05 44.20 0.62
N LYS A 546 -18.53 44.21 1.86
CA LYS A 546 -18.42 43.03 2.74
C LYS A 546 -19.51 43.06 3.80
N ASP A 547 -20.10 41.89 4.09
CA ASP A 547 -21.25 41.78 4.99
C ASP A 547 -20.85 41.78 6.48
N ASN A 548 -19.56 41.57 6.78
CA ASN A 548 -19.05 41.36 8.13
C ASN A 548 -18.64 42.64 8.85
N PHE A 549 -18.84 43.82 8.26
CA PHE A 549 -18.53 45.10 8.91
C PHE A 549 -19.68 45.56 9.80
N THR A 550 -19.36 46.06 10.99
CA THR A 550 -20.35 46.67 11.87
C THR A 550 -20.84 48.00 11.28
N GLU A 551 -21.99 48.51 11.77
CA GLU A 551 -22.51 49.81 11.35
C GLU A 551 -21.54 50.97 11.66
N GLU A 552 -20.74 50.84 12.72
CA GLU A 552 -19.71 51.82 13.09
C GLU A 552 -18.50 51.74 12.16
N GLN A 553 -17.98 50.53 11.88
CA GLN A 553 -16.87 50.31 10.95
C GLN A 553 -17.22 50.78 9.54
N SER A 554 -18.47 50.59 9.10
CA SER A 554 -18.93 50.99 7.75
C SER A 554 -18.85 52.50 7.52
N LYS A 555 -18.89 53.32 8.58
CA LYS A 555 -18.76 54.79 8.52
C LYS A 555 -17.30 55.28 8.56
N GLN A 556 -16.35 54.37 8.78
CA GLN A 556 -14.93 54.67 8.92
C GLN A 556 -14.16 54.48 7.59
N LEU A 557 -12.93 54.96 7.56
CA LEU A 557 -11.97 54.68 6.50
C LEU A 557 -11.20 53.40 6.83
N LEU A 558 -11.13 52.47 5.88
CA LEU A 558 -10.33 51.26 5.95
C LEU A 558 -8.94 51.53 5.36
N LEU A 559 -7.90 51.28 6.16
CA LEU A 559 -6.51 51.38 5.75
C LEU A 559 -6.06 50.08 5.07
N THR A 560 -5.64 50.15 3.81
CA THR A 560 -5.26 48.96 3.04
C THR A 560 -4.32 49.30 1.88
N THR A 561 -4.09 48.36 0.96
CA THR A 561 -3.29 48.57 -0.25
C THR A 561 -4.07 48.18 -1.51
N PRO A 562 -3.78 48.75 -2.69
CA PRO A 562 -4.42 48.35 -3.94
C PRO A 562 -4.32 46.85 -4.22
N GLY A 563 -3.17 46.24 -3.89
CA GLY A 563 -2.97 44.81 -4.07
C GLY A 563 -3.85 43.95 -3.17
N LYS A 564 -4.04 44.34 -1.90
CA LYS A 564 -4.95 43.65 -0.97
C LYS A 564 -6.41 43.80 -1.36
N ILE A 565 -6.80 44.96 -1.92
CA ILE A 565 -8.16 45.15 -2.46
C ILE A 565 -8.41 44.13 -3.58
N ILE A 566 -7.51 44.04 -4.56
CA ILE A 566 -7.60 43.08 -5.67
C ILE A 566 -7.67 41.64 -5.16
N PHE A 567 -6.88 41.30 -4.14
CA PHE A 567 -6.92 39.95 -3.55
C PHE A 567 -8.24 39.66 -2.82
N ASN A 568 -8.87 40.65 -2.19
CA ASN A 568 -10.13 40.42 -1.46
C ASN A 568 -11.37 40.30 -2.36
N GLU A 569 -11.27 40.67 -3.65
CA GLU A 569 -12.34 40.50 -4.65
C GLU A 569 -12.63 39.03 -4.98
N ILE A 570 -11.62 38.14 -4.88
CA ILE A 570 -11.80 36.71 -5.15
C ILE A 570 -12.46 35.95 -3.99
N LEU A 571 -12.56 36.58 -2.81
CA LEU A 571 -13.13 35.96 -1.62
C LEU A 571 -14.64 36.23 -1.53
N PRO A 572 -15.43 35.29 -0.98
CA PRO A 572 -16.87 35.49 -0.76
C PRO A 572 -17.18 36.75 0.06
N LYS A 573 -18.37 37.32 -0.12
CA LYS A 573 -18.78 38.58 0.56
C LYS A 573 -18.90 38.46 2.08
N SER A 574 -19.33 37.28 2.55
CA SER A 574 -19.41 36.92 3.97
C SER A 574 -18.09 36.45 4.58
N PHE A 575 -16.99 36.49 3.81
CA PHE A 575 -15.65 36.23 4.33
C PHE A 575 -15.05 37.53 4.88
N PRO A 576 -14.37 37.52 6.06
CA PRO A 576 -13.71 38.71 6.61
C PRO A 576 -12.77 39.37 5.60
N TYR A 577 -12.66 40.70 5.64
CA TYR A 577 -11.66 41.38 4.81
C TYR A 577 -10.27 41.06 5.34
N ILE A 578 -9.46 40.38 4.52
CA ILE A 578 -8.13 39.94 4.91
C ILE A 578 -7.16 41.09 4.70
N ASN A 579 -6.71 41.69 5.81
CA ASN A 579 -5.74 42.78 5.77
C ASN A 579 -4.40 42.38 6.40
N GLU A 580 -4.40 41.43 7.33
CA GLU A 580 -3.20 40.87 7.95
C GLU A 580 -3.17 39.33 7.93
N PRO A 581 -1.97 38.72 7.86
CA PRO A 581 -1.85 37.26 7.80
C PRO A 581 -1.94 36.59 9.18
N THR A 582 -3.04 36.81 9.92
CA THR A 582 -3.30 36.22 11.25
C THR A 582 -4.49 35.26 11.24
N MET A 583 -4.54 34.32 12.19
CA MET A 583 -5.68 33.41 12.35
C MET A 583 -6.92 34.16 12.86
N ASP A 584 -6.74 35.17 13.71
CA ASP A 584 -7.83 36.01 14.20
C ASP A 584 -8.53 36.77 13.07
N ASN A 585 -7.78 37.34 12.12
CA ASN A 585 -8.37 37.97 10.94
C ASN A 585 -9.12 36.95 10.05
N LEU A 586 -8.62 35.71 10.00
CA LEU A 586 -9.18 34.67 9.17
C LEU A 586 -10.51 34.11 9.72
N GLU A 587 -10.55 33.81 11.02
CA GLU A 587 -11.66 33.10 11.65
C GLU A 587 -12.72 34.05 12.24
N VAL A 588 -12.30 35.15 12.87
CA VAL A 588 -13.19 36.01 13.68
C VAL A 588 -13.69 37.21 12.88
N ALA A 589 -12.85 38.22 12.69
CA ALA A 589 -13.23 39.49 12.05
C ALA A 589 -12.00 40.29 11.62
N THR A 590 -12.19 41.28 10.75
CA THR A 590 -11.13 42.22 10.40
C THR A 590 -10.75 43.09 11.61
N PRO A 591 -9.47 43.18 11.99
CA PRO A 591 -9.07 43.92 13.19
C PRO A 591 -9.43 45.40 13.15
N ASP A 592 -9.97 45.91 14.26
CA ASP A 592 -10.44 47.31 14.40
C ASP A 592 -9.33 48.35 14.20
N LYS A 593 -8.06 47.97 14.43
CA LYS A 593 -6.88 48.85 14.25
C LYS A 593 -6.68 49.38 12.84
N PHE A 594 -7.36 48.79 11.85
CA PHE A 594 -7.30 49.22 10.44
C PHE A 594 -8.41 50.18 10.05
N PHE A 595 -9.34 50.47 10.96
CA PHE A 595 -10.40 51.44 10.73
C PHE A 595 -10.07 52.75 11.45
N VAL A 596 -10.13 53.85 10.72
CA VAL A 596 -9.88 55.20 11.24
C VAL A 596 -11.03 56.14 10.94
N ALA A 597 -11.24 57.12 11.81
CA ALA A 597 -12.23 58.15 11.57
C ALA A 597 -11.91 58.92 10.26
N PRO A 598 -12.93 59.35 9.49
CA PRO A 598 -12.72 60.11 8.25
C PRO A 598 -11.94 61.42 8.42
N THR A 599 -11.84 61.94 9.64
CA THR A 599 -11.13 63.18 10.00
C THR A 599 -9.63 62.98 10.29
N THR A 600 -9.15 61.74 10.35
CA THR A 600 -7.76 61.42 10.69
C THR A 600 -6.83 61.70 9.51
N ASP A 601 -5.65 62.30 9.76
CA ASP A 601 -4.62 62.42 8.73
C ASP A 601 -3.97 61.05 8.44
N VAL A 602 -4.43 60.44 7.35
CA VAL A 602 -3.99 59.12 6.88
C VAL A 602 -2.48 59.07 6.58
N LYS A 603 -1.87 60.18 6.12
CA LYS A 603 -0.44 60.21 5.80
C LYS A 603 0.42 60.16 7.04
N GLU A 604 0.02 60.88 8.09
CA GLU A 604 0.72 60.86 9.37
C GLU A 604 0.58 59.49 10.05
N TYR A 605 -0.62 58.90 9.99
CA TYR A 605 -0.87 57.56 10.51
C TYR A 605 0.04 56.50 9.85
N PHE A 606 0.16 56.50 8.52
CA PHE A 606 1.03 55.54 7.82
C PHE A 606 2.52 55.71 8.11
N LYS A 607 2.98 56.91 8.47
CA LYS A 607 4.37 57.10 8.92
C LYS A 607 4.63 56.42 10.27
N SER A 608 3.64 56.41 11.16
CA SER A 608 3.72 55.75 12.46
C SER A 608 3.42 54.25 12.45
N SER A 609 2.69 53.75 11.43
CA SER A 609 2.27 52.35 11.37
C SER A 609 3.37 51.41 10.86
N GLU A 610 3.46 50.24 11.48
CA GLU A 610 4.33 49.14 11.02
C GLU A 610 3.88 48.56 9.67
N LEU A 611 4.80 47.88 8.98
CA LEU A 611 4.51 47.18 7.73
C LEU A 611 3.87 45.84 8.02
N ILE A 612 2.84 45.51 7.25
CA ILE A 612 2.17 44.21 7.36
C ILE A 612 2.95 43.17 6.54
N SER A 613 3.09 41.97 7.09
CA SER A 613 3.73 40.87 6.38
C SER A 613 2.92 40.42 5.15
N PRO A 614 3.59 40.05 4.04
CA PRO A 614 2.94 39.55 2.84
C PRO A 614 2.32 38.16 3.05
N PHE A 615 1.40 37.76 2.16
CA PHE A 615 0.72 36.47 2.26
C PHE A 615 1.60 35.35 1.71
N LYS A 616 2.09 34.51 2.62
CA LYS A 616 2.95 33.35 2.33
C LYS A 616 2.13 32.11 2.00
N LYS A 617 2.79 31.08 1.45
CA LYS A 617 2.16 29.79 1.10
C LYS A 617 1.31 29.18 2.23
N LYS A 618 1.84 29.16 3.47
CA LYS A 618 1.14 28.57 4.63
C LYS A 618 -0.17 29.29 4.92
N TYR A 619 -0.16 30.62 4.83
CA TYR A 619 -1.35 31.43 5.06
C TYR A 619 -2.41 31.22 3.97
N LEU A 620 -2.01 31.17 2.69
CA LEU A 620 -2.92 30.84 1.59
C LEU A 620 -3.56 29.44 1.77
N GLY A 621 -2.80 28.48 2.29
CA GLY A 621 -3.34 27.15 2.65
C GLY A 621 -4.43 27.23 3.71
N ASN A 622 -4.24 28.04 4.75
CA ASN A 622 -5.25 28.25 5.80
C ASN A 622 -6.51 28.94 5.24
N VAL A 623 -6.35 29.93 4.35
CA VAL A 623 -7.48 30.58 3.67
C VAL A 623 -8.32 29.56 2.90
N ILE A 624 -7.67 28.65 2.16
CA ILE A 624 -8.37 27.59 1.42
C ILE A 624 -9.09 26.63 2.37
N ALA A 625 -8.46 26.26 3.49
CA ALA A 625 -9.06 25.37 4.48
C ALA A 625 -10.32 25.99 5.11
N GLU A 626 -10.28 27.27 5.47
CA GLU A 626 -11.42 27.96 6.08
C GLU A 626 -12.57 28.18 5.09
N VAL A 627 -12.25 28.51 3.83
CA VAL A 627 -13.27 28.62 2.76
C VAL A 627 -13.92 27.26 2.51
N PHE A 628 -13.15 26.17 2.50
CA PHE A 628 -13.70 24.82 2.37
C PHE A 628 -14.61 24.45 3.54
N LYS A 629 -14.22 24.80 4.77
CA LYS A 629 -15.00 24.55 6.00
C LYS A 629 -16.35 25.28 5.98
N ARG A 630 -16.40 26.53 5.50
CA ARG A 630 -17.63 27.37 5.50
C ARG A 630 -18.50 27.24 4.25
N PHE A 631 -17.91 27.16 3.06
CA PHE A 631 -18.61 27.27 1.77
C PHE A 631 -18.59 25.98 0.94
N HIS A 632 -18.05 24.89 1.50
CA HIS A 632 -17.98 23.58 0.86
C HIS A 632 -17.21 23.59 -0.48
N ILE A 633 -17.46 22.59 -1.33
CA ILE A 633 -16.61 22.23 -2.47
C ILE A 633 -16.67 23.26 -3.62
N THR A 634 -17.87 23.65 -4.06
CA THR A 634 -18.06 24.38 -5.32
C THR A 634 -17.45 25.78 -5.28
N ASP A 635 -17.70 26.53 -4.21
CA ASP A 635 -17.18 27.88 -4.06
C ASP A 635 -15.67 27.88 -3.81
N THR A 636 -15.16 26.87 -3.09
CA THR A 636 -13.71 26.66 -2.93
C THR A 636 -13.04 26.43 -4.28
N SER A 637 -13.61 25.58 -5.15
CA SER A 637 -13.05 25.30 -6.48
C SER A 637 -13.02 26.56 -7.37
N ARG A 638 -14.10 27.37 -7.35
CA ARG A 638 -14.16 28.65 -8.09
C ARG A 638 -13.14 29.66 -7.58
N MET A 639 -12.99 29.76 -6.26
CA MET A 639 -11.99 30.62 -5.63
C MET A 639 -10.57 30.19 -6.01
N LEU A 640 -10.27 28.89 -6.01
CA LEU A 640 -8.96 28.35 -6.39
C LEU A 640 -8.58 28.71 -7.84
N ASP A 641 -9.51 28.58 -8.78
CA ASP A 641 -9.27 28.99 -10.18
C ASP A 641 -9.01 30.51 -10.29
N SER A 642 -9.73 31.32 -9.50
CA SER A 642 -9.54 32.78 -9.45
C SER A 642 -8.19 33.16 -8.84
N MET A 643 -7.80 32.50 -7.74
CA MET A 643 -6.52 32.69 -7.05
C MET A 643 -5.33 32.27 -7.93
N LYS A 644 -5.47 31.19 -8.71
CA LYS A 644 -4.51 30.75 -9.72
C LYS A 644 -4.30 31.84 -10.78
N ASN A 645 -5.39 32.33 -11.37
CA ASN A 645 -5.34 33.34 -12.43
C ASN A 645 -4.69 34.64 -11.93
N LEU A 646 -5.06 35.06 -10.72
CA LEU A 646 -4.49 36.24 -10.08
C LEU A 646 -2.98 36.07 -9.82
N GLY A 647 -2.59 34.93 -9.25
CA GLY A 647 -1.19 34.58 -8.99
C GLY A 647 -0.34 34.64 -10.26
N PHE A 648 -0.75 33.98 -11.35
CA PHE A 648 0.01 34.01 -12.62
C PHE A 648 0.08 35.40 -13.25
N LYS A 649 -1.02 36.16 -13.21
CA LYS A 649 -1.05 37.53 -13.77
C LYS A 649 -0.07 38.45 -13.05
N HIS A 650 -0.06 38.42 -11.72
CA HIS A 650 0.79 39.30 -10.92
C HIS A 650 2.23 38.81 -10.83
N SER A 651 2.50 37.50 -10.89
CA SER A 651 3.87 36.99 -11.01
C SER A 651 4.53 37.42 -12.32
N THR A 652 3.79 37.38 -13.43
CA THR A 652 4.26 37.85 -14.75
C THR A 652 4.57 39.35 -14.72
N ARG A 653 3.69 40.16 -14.11
CA ARG A 653 3.89 41.61 -13.96
C ARG A 653 5.04 41.98 -13.03
N ALA A 654 5.30 41.16 -12.01
CA ALA A 654 6.39 41.40 -11.06
C ALA A 654 7.77 41.33 -11.73
N GLY A 655 7.91 40.61 -12.86
CA GLY A 655 9.17 40.54 -13.61
C GLY A 655 10.31 39.93 -12.80
N ILE A 656 10.00 38.98 -11.92
CA ILE A 656 11.00 38.34 -11.05
C ILE A 656 12.02 37.58 -11.91
N THR A 657 13.29 37.88 -11.68
CA THR A 657 14.43 37.31 -12.41
C THR A 657 15.47 36.78 -11.43
N ILE A 658 16.45 36.05 -11.93
CA ILE A 658 17.62 35.63 -11.15
C ILE A 658 18.90 35.98 -11.90
N GLY A 659 19.75 36.78 -11.26
CA GLY A 659 21.05 37.15 -11.75
C GLY A 659 22.16 36.74 -10.79
N ILE A 660 23.39 36.69 -11.30
CA ILE A 660 24.58 36.49 -10.47
C ILE A 660 24.76 37.63 -9.45
N ALA A 661 24.25 38.83 -9.75
CA ALA A 661 24.27 40.00 -8.88
C ALA A 661 23.34 39.85 -7.65
N ASP A 662 22.26 39.06 -7.77
CA ASP A 662 21.32 38.85 -6.66
C ASP A 662 21.88 37.89 -5.60
N ILE A 663 22.88 37.09 -5.98
CA ILE A 663 23.59 36.16 -5.10
C ILE A 663 24.72 36.91 -4.37
N VAL A 664 24.35 37.59 -3.29
CA VAL A 664 25.28 38.34 -2.45
C VAL A 664 26.07 37.38 -1.55
N VAL A 665 27.39 37.34 -1.72
CA VAL A 665 28.29 36.58 -0.85
C VAL A 665 28.53 37.38 0.43
N LEU A 666 28.49 36.70 1.58
CA LEU A 666 28.72 37.33 2.88
C LEU A 666 30.15 37.89 2.98
N PRO A 667 30.36 39.21 3.17
CA PRO A 667 31.71 39.80 3.25
C PRO A 667 32.50 39.28 4.46
N GLU A 668 31.83 39.09 5.60
CA GLU A 668 32.44 38.62 6.85
C GLU A 668 32.80 37.12 6.85
N LYS A 669 32.44 36.39 5.79
CA LYS A 669 32.67 34.95 5.67
C LYS A 669 34.12 34.57 5.96
N GLN A 670 35.09 35.30 5.38
CA GLN A 670 36.52 34.98 5.53
C GLN A 670 36.99 35.13 6.99
N VAL A 671 36.39 36.05 7.75
CA VAL A 671 36.70 36.23 9.17
C VAL A 671 36.23 35.02 9.97
N VAL A 672 34.99 34.56 9.74
CA VAL A 672 34.42 33.38 10.42
C VAL A 672 35.23 32.12 10.09
N LEU A 673 35.60 31.93 8.81
CA LEU A 673 36.43 30.79 8.39
C LEU A 673 37.82 30.80 9.03
N LYS A 674 38.42 31.98 9.20
CA LYS A 674 39.74 32.11 9.83
C LYS A 674 39.68 31.79 11.32
N ASP A 675 38.69 32.31 12.05
CA ASP A 675 38.47 31.97 13.47
C ASP A 675 38.22 30.47 13.67
N ALA A 676 37.37 29.86 12.83
CA ALA A 676 37.13 28.41 12.85
C ALA A 676 38.42 27.62 12.62
N GLN A 677 39.25 28.02 11.65
CA GLN A 677 40.53 27.35 11.37
C GLN A 677 41.50 27.49 12.55
N GLU A 678 41.62 28.66 13.16
CA GLU A 678 42.50 28.88 14.32
C GLU A 678 42.08 28.02 15.53
N ARG A 679 40.77 27.82 15.74
CA ARG A 679 40.24 26.91 16.77
C ARG A 679 40.61 25.45 16.46
N VAL A 680 40.47 25.02 15.20
CA VAL A 680 40.87 23.66 14.77
C VAL A 680 42.37 23.43 14.94
N ASP A 681 43.20 24.44 14.66
CA ASP A 681 44.65 24.35 14.84
C ASP A 681 45.03 24.23 16.33
N LYS A 682 44.30 24.91 17.23
CA LYS A 682 44.45 24.75 18.69
C LYS A 682 44.10 23.34 19.15
N VAL A 683 42.99 22.78 18.67
CA VAL A 683 42.56 21.40 18.97
C VAL A 683 43.60 20.40 18.46
N THR A 684 44.10 20.60 17.24
CA THR A 684 45.17 19.76 16.66
C THR A 684 46.46 19.85 17.47
N LYS A 685 46.80 21.04 18.00
CA LYS A 685 47.95 21.22 18.89
C LYS A 685 47.77 20.51 20.24
N GLN A 686 46.58 20.50 20.81
CA GLN A 686 46.26 19.73 22.03
C GLN A 686 46.41 18.23 21.79
N PHE A 687 45.91 17.73 20.66
CA PHE A 687 46.07 16.33 20.26
C PHE A 687 47.55 15.95 20.09
N ARG A 688 48.35 16.77 19.38
CA ARG A 688 49.80 16.54 19.24
C ARG A 688 50.55 16.56 20.57
N ARG A 689 50.03 17.25 21.58
CA ARG A 689 50.57 17.26 22.96
C ARG A 689 50.07 16.08 23.81
N GLY A 690 49.20 15.22 23.28
CA GLY A 690 48.63 14.07 23.98
C GLY A 690 47.59 14.42 25.03
N LEU A 691 47.00 15.63 24.98
CA LEU A 691 46.02 16.09 25.97
C LEU A 691 44.59 15.59 25.71
N ILE A 692 44.31 15.17 24.48
CA ILE A 692 43.01 14.67 24.02
C ILE A 692 43.21 13.45 23.14
N THR A 693 42.20 12.59 23.05
CA THR A 693 42.21 11.42 22.17
C THR A 693 41.87 11.80 20.72
N GLU A 694 42.05 10.87 19.79
CA GLU A 694 41.73 11.10 18.38
C GLU A 694 40.21 11.23 18.14
N GLU A 695 39.40 10.50 18.91
CA GLU A 695 37.93 10.59 18.84
C GLU A 695 37.46 11.97 19.33
N GLU A 696 37.97 12.41 20.48
CA GLU A 696 37.68 13.76 21.00
C GLU A 696 38.16 14.87 20.06
N ARG A 697 39.31 14.69 19.41
CA ARG A 697 39.80 15.62 18.39
C ARG A 697 38.83 15.68 17.22
N TYR A 698 38.44 14.53 16.68
CA TYR A 698 37.54 14.40 15.53
C TYR A 698 36.19 15.11 15.79
N ASP A 699 35.55 14.82 16.92
CA ASP A 699 34.26 15.40 17.27
C ASP A 699 34.36 16.92 17.50
N ARG A 700 35.43 17.39 18.14
CA ARG A 700 35.69 18.83 18.32
C ARG A 700 35.87 19.52 16.97
N VAL A 701 36.63 18.95 16.03
CA VAL A 701 36.81 19.55 14.69
C VAL A 701 35.47 19.66 13.95
N ILE A 702 34.63 18.63 14.01
CA ILE A 702 33.30 18.64 13.37
C ILE A 702 32.39 19.70 14.00
N SER A 703 32.36 19.78 15.33
CA SER A 703 31.53 20.76 16.04
C SER A 703 31.92 22.20 15.68
N ILE A 704 33.22 22.49 15.55
CA ILE A 704 33.72 23.82 15.18
C ILE A 704 33.26 24.20 13.76
N TRP A 705 33.41 23.30 12.79
CA TRP A 705 33.01 23.57 11.41
C TRP A 705 31.50 23.66 11.23
N SER A 706 30.74 22.88 11.99
CA SER A 706 29.27 22.94 11.96
C SER A 706 28.78 24.29 12.52
N ALA A 707 29.30 24.70 13.69
CA ALA A 707 28.98 25.99 14.27
C ALA A 707 29.38 27.17 13.35
N ALA A 708 30.52 27.08 12.67
CA ALA A 708 30.94 28.10 11.72
C ALA A 708 29.96 28.24 10.54
N LYS A 709 29.44 27.11 10.04
CA LYS A 709 28.43 27.10 8.97
C LYS A 709 27.13 27.74 9.43
N ASP A 710 26.66 27.42 10.64
CA ASP A 710 25.41 27.96 11.18
C ASP A 710 25.50 29.48 11.37
N VAL A 711 26.63 29.98 11.90
CA VAL A 711 26.90 31.42 12.00
C VAL A 711 26.91 32.10 10.62
N ILE A 712 27.48 31.46 9.60
CA ILE A 712 27.46 31.99 8.23
C ILE A 712 26.02 32.03 7.69
N GLN A 713 25.23 30.99 7.93
CA GLN A 713 23.83 30.94 7.49
C GLN A 713 23.01 32.07 8.09
N ASP A 714 23.08 32.27 9.41
CA ASP A 714 22.28 33.28 10.11
C ASP A 714 22.64 34.69 9.66
N LYS A 715 23.94 35.00 9.55
CA LYS A 715 24.41 36.30 9.04
C LYS A 715 23.99 36.53 7.59
N LEU A 716 24.08 35.49 6.76
CA LEU A 716 23.75 35.57 5.34
C LEU A 716 22.26 35.88 5.15
N MET A 717 21.38 35.26 5.95
CA MET A 717 19.93 35.52 5.88
C MET A 717 19.55 36.95 6.29
N LEU A 718 20.30 37.56 7.23
CA LEU A 718 20.09 38.95 7.64
C LEU A 718 20.62 39.97 6.63
N THR A 719 21.55 39.57 5.76
CA THR A 719 22.19 40.48 4.79
C THR A 719 21.33 40.71 3.54
N LEU A 720 20.39 39.82 3.25
CA LEU A 720 19.54 39.91 2.07
C LEU A 720 18.46 40.99 2.23
N ASP A 721 18.32 41.84 1.20
CA ASP A 721 17.18 42.76 1.10
C ASP A 721 15.88 41.99 0.85
N SER A 722 14.80 42.47 1.47
CA SER A 722 13.42 41.98 1.32
C SER A 722 12.93 41.96 -0.13
N LEU A 723 13.40 42.90 -0.98
CA LEU A 723 13.04 42.98 -2.39
C LEU A 723 13.91 42.13 -3.32
N ASN A 724 14.96 41.48 -2.79
CA ASN A 724 15.79 40.60 -3.58
C ASN A 724 14.95 39.41 -4.09
N PRO A 725 14.97 39.09 -5.39
CA PRO A 725 14.25 37.96 -5.96
C PRO A 725 14.49 36.63 -5.24
N ILE A 726 15.74 36.36 -4.85
CA ILE A 726 16.11 35.11 -4.16
C ILE A 726 15.50 35.07 -2.77
N TYR A 727 15.51 36.19 -2.07
CA TYR A 727 14.87 36.31 -0.76
C TYR A 727 13.36 36.10 -0.90
N MET A 728 12.71 36.79 -1.83
CA MET A 728 11.26 36.65 -2.06
C MET A 728 10.84 35.22 -2.39
N MET A 729 11.58 34.52 -3.26
CA MET A 729 11.29 33.11 -3.60
C MET A 729 11.40 32.18 -2.39
N SER A 730 12.39 32.42 -1.52
CA SER A 730 12.59 31.66 -0.29
C SER A 730 11.56 32.00 0.80
N ASP A 731 11.35 33.30 1.09
CA ASP A 731 10.46 33.78 2.15
C ASP A 731 8.98 33.51 1.85
N SER A 732 8.56 33.64 0.59
CA SER A 732 7.20 33.30 0.17
C SER A 732 6.86 31.82 0.35
N GLY A 733 7.87 30.95 0.44
CA GLY A 733 7.73 29.50 0.44
C GLY A 733 7.43 28.92 -0.95
N ALA A 734 7.65 29.68 -2.02
CA ALA A 734 7.48 29.24 -3.40
C ALA A 734 8.54 28.18 -3.77
N ARG A 735 9.82 28.49 -3.54
CA ARG A 735 10.95 27.56 -3.75
C ARG A 735 12.23 28.06 -3.06
N GLY A 736 12.95 27.15 -2.43
CA GLY A 736 14.21 27.44 -1.74
C GLY A 736 14.06 27.39 -0.22
N ASN A 737 15.18 27.17 0.47
CA ASN A 737 15.27 27.23 1.92
C ASN A 737 16.62 27.89 2.29
N ALA A 738 16.75 28.31 3.55
CA ALA A 738 17.98 28.96 4.04
C ALA A 738 19.22 28.07 3.82
N SER A 739 19.11 26.75 4.03
CA SER A 739 20.22 25.81 3.83
C SER A 739 20.75 25.78 2.38
N ASN A 740 19.86 25.80 1.39
CA ASN A 740 20.23 25.86 -0.02
C ASN A 740 20.90 27.19 -0.35
N PHE A 741 20.43 28.29 0.24
CA PHE A 741 21.03 29.60 0.05
C PHE A 741 22.42 29.69 0.67
N THR A 742 22.61 29.12 1.86
CA THR A 742 23.94 28.96 2.49
C THR A 742 24.92 28.22 1.58
N GLN A 743 24.48 27.19 0.86
CA GLN A 743 25.35 26.49 -0.10
C GLN A 743 25.67 27.33 -1.34
N LEU A 744 24.73 28.18 -1.77
CA LEU A 744 24.87 29.02 -2.95
C LEU A 744 25.85 30.17 -2.73
N ALA A 745 25.73 30.88 -1.60
CA ALA A 745 26.46 32.14 -1.33
C ALA A 745 27.31 32.13 -0.04
N GLY A 746 27.12 31.16 0.85
CA GLY A 746 27.83 31.03 2.12
C GLY A 746 28.98 30.02 2.03
N MET A 747 28.75 28.78 2.46
CA MET A 747 29.68 27.67 2.31
C MET A 747 28.91 26.35 2.19
N ARG A 748 29.50 25.34 1.55
CA ARG A 748 28.84 24.03 1.44
C ARG A 748 28.90 23.22 2.74
N GLY A 749 30.00 23.31 3.49
CA GLY A 749 30.17 22.65 4.79
C GLY A 749 30.82 21.28 4.73
N LEU A 750 30.58 20.47 5.75
CA LEU A 750 31.13 19.12 5.90
C LEU A 750 30.41 18.11 5.00
N MET A 751 31.17 17.15 4.48
CA MET A 751 30.66 16.07 3.62
C MET A 751 30.82 14.70 4.27
N ALA A 752 29.86 13.81 4.08
CA ALA A 752 29.96 12.42 4.50
C ALA A 752 30.63 11.55 3.43
N ASN A 753 31.48 10.62 3.86
CA ASN A 753 32.01 9.57 3.00
C ASN A 753 30.92 8.51 2.70
N PRO A 754 31.16 7.56 1.78
CA PRO A 754 30.16 6.53 1.46
C PRO A 754 29.74 5.67 2.67
N ALA A 755 30.64 5.46 3.63
CA ALA A 755 30.39 4.74 4.87
C ALA A 755 29.60 5.54 5.93
N GLY A 756 29.34 6.84 5.70
CA GLY A 756 28.62 7.72 6.62
C GLY A 756 29.51 8.49 7.61
N ARG A 757 30.83 8.26 7.61
CA ARG A 757 31.76 9.05 8.43
C ARG A 757 32.00 10.42 7.79
N ILE A 758 31.91 11.47 8.59
CA ILE A 758 32.11 12.85 8.15
C ILE A 758 33.59 13.07 7.82
N ILE A 759 33.87 13.68 6.68
CA ILE A 759 35.21 14.06 6.23
C ILE A 759 35.60 15.34 6.96
N GLU A 760 36.74 15.31 7.65
CA GLU A 760 37.21 16.43 8.49
C GLU A 760 37.54 17.70 7.69
N LEU A 761 37.90 17.56 6.42
CA LEU A 761 38.18 18.68 5.52
C LEU A 761 36.84 19.25 5.00
N PRO A 762 36.40 20.43 5.46
CA PRO A 762 35.16 21.04 4.99
C PRO A 762 35.35 21.64 3.60
N ILE A 763 34.24 21.79 2.88
CA ILE A 763 34.18 22.59 1.67
C ILE A 763 33.89 24.04 2.07
N LYS A 764 34.91 24.90 1.93
CA LYS A 764 34.87 26.32 2.35
C LYS A 764 34.24 27.20 1.27
N SER A 765 34.38 26.78 0.01
CA SER A 765 33.83 27.48 -1.14
C SER A 765 32.31 27.29 -1.25
N SER A 766 31.64 28.30 -1.80
CA SER A 766 30.24 28.27 -2.22
C SER A 766 30.11 27.97 -3.72
N PHE A 767 28.90 27.69 -4.21
CA PHE A 767 28.69 27.53 -5.65
C PHE A 767 28.94 28.83 -6.43
N ARG A 768 28.70 29.99 -5.83
CA ARG A 768 28.95 31.30 -6.43
C ARG A 768 30.44 31.60 -6.64
N GLU A 769 31.28 31.18 -5.70
CA GLU A 769 32.74 31.37 -5.78
C GLU A 769 33.40 30.29 -6.67
N GLY A 770 32.78 29.11 -6.76
CA GLY A 770 33.32 27.96 -7.48
C GLY A 770 34.08 27.00 -6.57
N LEU A 771 33.95 25.70 -6.85
CA LEU A 771 34.60 24.63 -6.08
C LEU A 771 35.96 24.29 -6.68
N THR A 772 36.95 24.03 -5.84
CA THR A 772 38.21 23.42 -6.31
C THR A 772 37.98 21.97 -6.76
N VAL A 773 38.90 21.42 -7.56
CA VAL A 773 38.80 20.01 -8.03
C VAL A 773 38.67 19.03 -6.85
N LEU A 774 39.42 19.25 -5.77
CA LEU A 774 39.37 18.40 -4.58
C LEU A 774 38.03 18.51 -3.84
N GLU A 775 37.54 19.74 -3.61
CA GLU A 775 36.23 19.96 -2.98
C GLU A 775 35.10 19.36 -3.83
N TYR A 776 35.16 19.52 -5.15
CA TYR A 776 34.18 18.93 -6.06
C TYR A 776 34.21 17.40 -5.97
N PHE A 777 35.39 16.78 -5.98
CA PHE A 777 35.55 15.33 -5.84
C PHE A 777 34.97 14.81 -4.53
N ILE A 778 35.31 15.43 -3.39
CA ILE A 778 34.76 15.09 -2.06
C ILE A 778 33.23 15.14 -2.08
N SER A 779 32.68 16.15 -2.74
CA SER A 779 31.23 16.34 -2.84
C SER A 779 30.50 15.26 -3.64
N THR A 780 31.20 14.54 -4.53
CA THR A 780 30.61 13.48 -5.35
C THR A 780 30.24 12.24 -4.54
N HIS A 781 30.92 11.98 -3.41
CA HIS A 781 30.66 10.80 -2.58
C HIS A 781 29.24 10.81 -2.02
N GLY A 782 28.83 11.93 -1.41
CA GLY A 782 27.49 12.12 -0.88
C GLY A 782 26.42 12.06 -1.97
N ALA A 783 26.63 12.78 -3.08
CA ALA A 783 25.68 12.83 -4.19
C ALA A 783 25.45 11.45 -4.83
N ARG A 784 26.52 10.67 -5.06
CA ARG A 784 26.41 9.32 -5.64
C ARG A 784 25.73 8.35 -4.69
N LYS A 785 26.00 8.43 -3.39
CA LYS A 785 25.29 7.64 -2.36
C LYS A 785 23.81 7.98 -2.35
N GLY A 786 23.45 9.27 -2.35
CA GLY A 786 22.06 9.73 -2.41
C GLY A 786 21.31 9.21 -3.64
N LEU A 787 21.94 9.24 -4.82
CA LEU A 787 21.39 8.68 -6.06
C LEU A 787 21.17 7.16 -5.97
N ALA A 788 22.17 6.41 -5.50
CA ALA A 788 22.08 4.96 -5.37
C ALA A 788 21.01 4.54 -4.35
N ASP A 789 20.96 5.21 -3.20
CA ASP A 789 19.96 4.97 -2.16
C ASP A 789 18.55 5.27 -2.67
N THR A 790 18.35 6.36 -3.41
CA THR A 790 17.05 6.72 -3.97
C THR A 790 16.57 5.64 -4.95
N ALA A 791 17.46 5.16 -5.83
CA ALA A 791 17.14 4.11 -6.79
C ALA A 791 16.80 2.77 -6.13
N LEU A 792 17.51 2.39 -5.06
CA LEU A 792 17.29 1.13 -4.34
C LEU A 792 16.05 1.20 -3.44
N LYS A 793 15.93 2.24 -2.61
CA LYS A 793 14.89 2.35 -1.57
C LYS A 793 13.49 2.61 -2.13
N THR A 794 13.38 3.12 -3.37
CA THR A 794 12.10 3.23 -4.08
C THR A 794 11.41 1.86 -4.24
N ALA A 795 12.19 0.79 -4.47
CA ALA A 795 11.63 -0.57 -4.55
C ALA A 795 11.12 -1.07 -3.19
N ASP A 796 11.83 -0.74 -2.10
CA ASP A 796 11.50 -1.17 -0.75
C ASP A 796 10.25 -0.48 -0.20
N SER A 797 10.08 0.82 -0.45
CA SER A 797 8.88 1.57 -0.05
C SER A 797 7.63 1.10 -0.80
N GLY A 798 7.74 0.84 -2.12
CA GLY A 798 6.66 0.22 -2.89
C GLY A 798 6.31 -1.19 -2.39
N TYR A 799 7.31 -1.96 -1.95
CA TYR A 799 7.07 -3.28 -1.36
C TYR A 799 6.44 -3.23 0.03
N LEU A 800 6.78 -2.24 0.87
CA LEU A 800 6.10 -2.02 2.15
C LEU A 800 4.63 -1.65 1.93
N THR A 801 4.35 -0.67 1.05
CA THR A 801 2.97 -0.24 0.74
C THR A 801 2.13 -1.41 0.28
N ARG A 802 2.69 -2.27 -0.59
CA ARG A 802 2.03 -3.50 -1.01
C ARG A 802 1.68 -4.41 0.17
N ARG A 803 2.61 -4.66 1.09
CA ARG A 803 2.37 -5.50 2.28
C ARG A 803 1.27 -4.92 3.16
N LEU A 804 1.24 -3.60 3.36
CA LEU A 804 0.20 -2.92 4.12
C LEU A 804 -1.18 -3.11 3.47
N VAL A 805 -1.29 -2.90 2.15
CA VAL A 805 -2.54 -3.12 1.40
C VAL A 805 -2.98 -4.58 1.51
N ASP A 806 -2.04 -5.52 1.37
CA ASP A 806 -2.35 -6.96 1.44
C ASP A 806 -2.91 -7.38 2.81
N VAL A 807 -2.51 -6.71 3.90
CA VAL A 807 -3.05 -6.94 5.25
C VAL A 807 -4.42 -6.30 5.46
N ALA A 808 -4.62 -5.09 4.94
CA ALA A 808 -5.76 -4.26 5.33
C ALA A 808 -6.88 -4.15 4.28
N GLN A 809 -6.73 -4.77 3.12
CA GLN A 809 -7.71 -4.73 2.03
C GLN A 809 -9.11 -5.22 2.40
N ASP A 810 -9.28 -6.04 3.44
CA ASP A 810 -10.58 -6.56 3.89
C ASP A 810 -11.27 -5.64 4.92
N VAL A 811 -10.61 -4.54 5.30
CA VAL A 811 -11.13 -3.58 6.28
C VAL A 811 -11.94 -2.50 5.58
N ILE A 812 -13.25 -2.68 5.63
CA ILE A 812 -14.26 -1.74 5.11
C ILE A 812 -15.18 -1.26 6.24
N VAL A 813 -15.85 -0.14 6.05
CA VAL A 813 -16.94 0.27 6.97
C VAL A 813 -18.18 -0.56 6.66
N ARG A 814 -18.70 -1.35 7.61
CA ARG A 814 -19.86 -2.25 7.37
C ARG A 814 -21.16 -1.83 8.03
N GLU A 815 -21.06 -1.20 9.19
CA GLU A 815 -22.17 -0.91 10.08
C GLU A 815 -22.03 0.52 10.61
N GLU A 816 -23.12 1.13 11.05
CA GLU A 816 -23.10 2.49 11.62
C GLU A 816 -22.56 2.47 13.06
N ASP A 817 -22.99 1.50 13.87
CA ASP A 817 -22.55 1.33 15.26
C ASP A 817 -22.38 -0.15 15.63
N CYS A 818 -21.20 -0.52 16.16
CA CYS A 818 -20.92 -1.88 16.63
C CYS A 818 -21.40 -2.17 18.06
N GLY A 819 -21.96 -1.18 18.77
CA GLY A 819 -22.49 -1.34 20.14
C GLY A 819 -21.41 -1.59 21.20
N THR A 820 -20.16 -1.18 20.96
CA THR A 820 -19.08 -1.32 21.95
C THR A 820 -19.17 -0.24 23.02
N ASP A 821 -19.06 -0.63 24.29
CA ASP A 821 -18.93 0.29 25.43
C ASP A 821 -17.46 0.63 25.75
N ARG A 822 -16.53 0.00 25.02
CA ARG A 822 -15.08 0.15 25.23
C ARG A 822 -14.54 1.35 24.47
N GLY A 823 -13.90 2.28 25.18
CA GLY A 823 -13.21 3.43 24.60
C GLY A 823 -11.69 3.37 24.81
N LEU A 824 -10.97 4.24 24.11
CA LEU A 824 -9.56 4.53 24.33
C LEU A 824 -9.46 5.84 25.12
N ARG A 825 -8.62 5.88 26.16
CA ARG A 825 -8.28 7.14 26.83
C ARG A 825 -7.12 7.77 26.06
N VAL A 826 -7.28 9.04 25.70
CA VAL A 826 -6.36 9.75 24.83
C VAL A 826 -5.86 11.01 25.54
N SER A 827 -4.55 11.20 25.47
CA SER A 827 -3.79 12.35 25.96
C SER A 827 -2.82 12.83 24.88
N ALA A 828 -2.20 14.00 25.08
CA ALA A 828 -1.14 14.49 24.20
C ALA A 828 0.06 13.52 24.18
N LEU A 829 0.57 13.20 22.99
CA LEU A 829 1.74 12.33 22.85
C LEU A 829 3.01 13.15 23.07
N LYS A 830 3.72 12.86 24.16
CA LYS A 830 4.99 13.52 24.51
C LYS A 830 6.17 12.55 24.52
N ASP A 831 7.34 13.04 24.13
CA ASP A 831 8.64 12.36 24.22
C ASP A 831 9.59 13.21 25.06
N GLY A 832 9.67 12.92 26.36
CA GLY A 832 10.31 13.81 27.32
C GLY A 832 9.58 15.15 27.38
N THR A 833 10.23 16.22 26.90
CA THR A 833 9.68 17.58 26.85
C THR A 833 9.04 17.93 25.51
N GLU A 834 9.35 17.19 24.43
CA GLU A 834 8.84 17.49 23.09
C GLU A 834 7.43 16.91 22.91
N THR A 835 6.50 17.73 22.42
CA THR A 835 5.15 17.27 22.10
C THR A 835 5.12 16.78 20.65
N ILE A 836 4.91 15.48 20.46
CA ILE A 836 4.83 14.84 19.15
C ILE A 836 3.49 15.20 18.48
N GLU A 837 2.40 15.05 19.23
CA GLU A 837 1.04 15.27 18.74
C GLU A 837 0.19 15.86 19.87
N PRO A 838 -0.41 17.05 19.66
CA PRO A 838 -1.22 17.72 20.66
C PRO A 838 -2.60 17.07 20.77
N LEU A 839 -3.33 17.38 21.86
CA LEU A 839 -4.58 16.71 22.18
C LEU A 839 -5.73 17.09 21.22
N ASP A 840 -5.76 18.33 20.72
CA ASP A 840 -6.75 18.83 19.74
C ASP A 840 -6.75 18.01 18.47
N GLU A 841 -5.57 17.81 17.87
CA GLU A 841 -5.41 17.03 16.64
C GLU A 841 -5.89 15.58 16.82
N ARG A 842 -5.72 15.00 18.03
CA ARG A 842 -6.17 13.63 18.32
C ARG A 842 -7.67 13.51 18.56
N LEU A 843 -8.32 14.58 19.02
CA LEU A 843 -9.76 14.60 19.29
C LEU A 843 -10.57 14.94 18.03
N GLU A 844 -10.02 15.76 17.14
CA GLU A 844 -10.74 16.24 15.96
C GLU A 844 -11.27 15.07 15.09
N GLY A 845 -12.58 15.09 14.83
CA GLY A 845 -13.22 14.11 13.95
C GLY A 845 -13.38 12.72 14.59
N ARG A 846 -13.26 12.60 15.92
CA ARG A 846 -13.54 11.37 16.68
C ARG A 846 -14.87 11.47 17.42
N TYR A 847 -15.44 10.31 17.77
CA TYR A 847 -16.64 10.24 18.60
C TYR A 847 -16.27 10.07 20.07
N SER A 848 -16.94 10.82 20.94
CA SER A 848 -16.76 10.65 22.39
C SER A 848 -17.34 9.30 22.86
N ASN A 849 -16.62 8.60 23.74
CA ASN A 849 -17.15 7.39 24.39
C ASN A 849 -17.93 7.73 25.67
N GLN A 850 -17.57 8.84 26.32
CA GLN A 850 -18.21 9.34 27.54
C GLN A 850 -18.55 10.82 27.39
N THR A 851 -19.51 11.29 28.18
CA THR A 851 -19.92 12.70 28.18
C THR A 851 -18.83 13.54 28.85
N VAL A 852 -18.28 14.52 28.14
CA VAL A 852 -17.25 15.43 28.68
C VAL A 852 -17.91 16.67 29.25
N ARG A 853 -17.54 17.03 30.47
CA ARG A 853 -18.09 18.18 31.20
C ARG A 853 -16.96 19.12 31.58
N HIS A 854 -17.26 20.41 31.65
CA HIS A 854 -16.37 21.41 32.21
C HIS A 854 -16.07 21.10 33.68
N PRO A 855 -14.81 21.17 34.14
CA PRO A 855 -14.43 20.85 35.51
C PRO A 855 -15.14 21.70 36.57
N GLU A 856 -15.23 23.01 36.35
CA GLU A 856 -15.80 23.96 37.32
C GLU A 856 -17.32 24.16 37.24
N ASN A 857 -17.88 24.42 36.05
CA ASN A 857 -19.30 24.80 35.91
C ASN A 857 -20.23 23.63 35.51
N GLY A 858 -19.69 22.43 35.23
CA GLY A 858 -20.47 21.25 34.89
C GLY A 858 -21.20 21.29 33.53
N LYS A 859 -20.98 22.34 32.71
CA LYS A 859 -21.52 22.45 31.35
C LYS A 859 -21.01 21.29 30.50
N VAL A 860 -21.91 20.65 29.76
CA VAL A 860 -21.55 19.55 28.85
C VAL A 860 -20.96 20.14 27.57
N PHE A 861 -19.74 19.74 27.23
CA PHE A 861 -19.13 20.09 25.94
C PHE A 861 -19.60 19.16 24.83
N VAL A 862 -19.56 17.85 25.08
CA VAL A 862 -19.93 16.81 24.12
C VAL A 862 -20.59 15.63 24.83
N LYS A 863 -21.72 15.16 24.31
CA LYS A 863 -22.42 13.97 24.83
C LYS A 863 -21.79 12.69 24.30
N ARG A 864 -22.04 11.57 24.98
CA ARG A 864 -21.64 10.24 24.50
C ARG A 864 -22.14 9.99 23.07
N ASN A 865 -21.28 9.44 22.20
CA ASN A 865 -21.55 9.15 20.78
C ASN A 865 -21.80 10.40 19.91
N GLU A 866 -21.33 11.56 20.32
CA GLU A 866 -21.33 12.78 19.52
C GLU A 866 -19.93 13.03 18.93
N LEU A 867 -19.89 13.59 17.72
CA LEU A 867 -18.66 13.86 16.98
C LEU A 867 -17.99 15.11 17.56
N ILE A 868 -16.69 15.03 17.83
CA ILE A 868 -15.89 16.15 18.30
C ILE A 868 -15.42 16.96 17.09
N THR A 869 -15.91 18.19 16.95
CA THR A 869 -15.43 19.16 15.97
C THR A 869 -14.21 19.91 16.48
N GLU A 870 -13.50 20.62 15.60
CA GLU A 870 -12.34 21.44 15.96
C GLU A 870 -12.67 22.47 17.06
N ASP A 871 -13.81 23.16 16.93
CA ASP A 871 -14.23 24.19 17.89
C ASP A 871 -14.52 23.58 19.27
N ILE A 872 -15.10 22.38 19.32
CA ILE A 872 -15.33 21.63 20.56
C ILE A 872 -13.99 21.16 21.15
N ALA A 873 -13.05 20.70 20.31
CA ALA A 873 -11.72 20.28 20.75
C ALA A 873 -10.94 21.45 21.39
N ARG A 874 -10.99 22.64 20.79
CA ARG A 874 -10.39 23.86 21.37
C ARG A 874 -11.02 24.21 22.72
N GLN A 875 -12.35 24.19 22.84
CA GLN A 875 -13.05 24.44 24.11
C GLN A 875 -12.68 23.44 25.21
N ILE A 876 -12.48 22.16 24.88
CA ILE A 876 -12.06 21.13 25.84
C ILE A 876 -10.68 21.44 26.42
N ILE A 877 -9.75 21.90 25.57
CA ILE A 877 -8.38 22.20 25.98
C ILE A 877 -8.30 23.51 26.75
N GLU A 878 -9.02 24.55 26.32
CA GLU A 878 -9.13 25.82 27.04
C GLU A 878 -9.71 25.63 28.44
N ALA A 879 -10.57 24.63 28.64
CA ALA A 879 -11.09 24.24 29.95
C ALA A 879 -10.09 23.43 30.81
N GLY A 880 -8.87 23.18 30.34
CA GLY A 880 -7.81 22.49 31.08
C GLY A 880 -7.96 20.96 31.17
N ILE A 881 -8.71 20.33 30.26
CA ILE A 881 -8.90 18.87 30.26
C ILE A 881 -7.73 18.20 29.52
N GLU A 882 -6.94 17.38 30.22
CA GLU A 882 -5.75 16.71 29.65
C GLU A 882 -6.04 15.30 29.08
N GLU A 883 -7.13 14.67 29.49
CA GLU A 883 -7.50 13.31 29.06
C GLU A 883 -8.98 13.20 28.68
N VAL A 884 -9.26 12.55 27.54
CA VAL A 884 -10.62 12.30 27.07
C VAL A 884 -10.78 10.86 26.59
N SER A 885 -11.95 10.25 26.85
CA SER A 885 -12.28 8.91 26.34
C SER A 885 -13.02 8.98 25.01
N ILE A 886 -12.39 8.43 23.96
CA ILE A 886 -12.93 8.39 22.59
C ILE A 886 -13.24 6.96 22.15
N ARG A 887 -14.07 6.83 21.11
CA ARG A 887 -14.22 5.59 20.35
C ARG A 887 -13.08 5.49 19.33
N SER A 888 -12.53 4.30 19.16
CA SER A 888 -11.38 4.04 18.28
C SER A 888 -11.58 2.75 17.48
N ALA A 889 -10.83 2.60 16.39
CA ALA A 889 -10.80 1.36 15.63
C ALA A 889 -10.30 0.17 16.48
N PHE A 890 -9.44 0.41 17.48
CA PHE A 890 -8.90 -0.64 18.36
C PHE A 890 -9.98 -1.41 19.13
N THR A 891 -11.04 -0.72 19.59
CA THR A 891 -12.07 -1.30 20.46
C THR A 891 -13.33 -1.75 19.70
N CYS A 892 -13.32 -1.66 18.38
CA CYS A 892 -14.46 -1.97 17.51
C CYS A 892 -14.79 -3.48 17.48
N ASN A 893 -16.06 -3.80 17.67
CA ASN A 893 -16.57 -5.19 17.70
C ASN A 893 -17.02 -5.74 16.33
N THR A 894 -17.01 -4.94 15.28
CA THR A 894 -17.41 -5.37 13.92
C THR A 894 -16.48 -6.49 13.43
N ARG A 895 -17.07 -7.60 12.97
CA ARG A 895 -16.37 -8.87 12.61
C ARG A 895 -15.32 -8.69 11.50
N HIS A 896 -15.73 -8.09 10.38
CA HIS A 896 -14.88 -7.89 9.20
C HIS A 896 -14.93 -6.44 8.77
N GLY A 897 -14.20 -5.56 9.47
CA GLY A 897 -14.21 -4.13 9.18
C GLY A 897 -14.36 -3.29 10.43
N VAL A 898 -14.70 -2.02 10.24
CA VAL A 898 -14.93 -1.05 11.31
C VAL A 898 -16.37 -0.52 11.19
N CYS A 899 -16.95 0.00 12.28
CA CYS A 899 -18.20 0.75 12.18
C CYS A 899 -17.93 2.25 12.02
N GLU A 900 -18.89 2.99 11.48
CA GLU A 900 -18.79 4.44 11.24
C GLU A 900 -18.34 5.20 12.50
N LYS A 901 -19.01 4.98 13.64
CA LYS A 901 -18.69 5.70 14.90
C LYS A 901 -17.32 5.39 15.50
N CYS A 902 -16.80 4.18 15.30
CA CYS A 902 -15.45 3.84 15.76
C CYS A 902 -14.35 4.40 14.85
N TYR A 903 -14.68 4.71 13.59
CA TYR A 903 -13.73 5.31 12.64
C TYR A 903 -13.74 6.85 12.74
N GLY A 904 -14.94 7.46 12.73
CA GLY A 904 -15.14 8.90 12.81
C GLY A 904 -15.24 9.60 11.44
N LYS A 905 -14.66 10.80 11.36
CA LYS A 905 -14.61 11.66 10.16
C LYS A 905 -13.77 11.05 9.04
N ASN A 906 -14.26 11.10 7.80
CA ASN A 906 -13.51 10.82 6.58
C ASN A 906 -12.61 12.03 6.27
N LEU A 907 -11.30 11.81 6.29
CA LEU A 907 -10.31 12.87 6.05
C LEU A 907 -10.31 13.34 4.58
N ALA A 908 -10.81 12.54 3.65
CA ALA A 908 -10.85 12.91 2.23
C ALA A 908 -11.98 13.91 1.88
N THR A 909 -13.09 13.88 2.63
CA THR A 909 -14.27 14.73 2.37
C THR A 909 -14.51 15.77 3.45
N GLY A 910 -14.02 15.53 4.67
CA GLY A 910 -14.30 16.37 5.84
C GLY A 910 -15.61 16.02 6.57
N GLU A 911 -16.35 15.03 6.08
CA GLU A 911 -17.64 14.61 6.64
C GLU A 911 -17.53 13.28 7.39
N LYS A 912 -18.64 12.76 7.91
CA LYS A 912 -18.69 11.41 8.50
C LYS A 912 -18.38 10.33 7.45
N VAL A 913 -17.78 9.22 7.87
CA VAL A 913 -17.48 8.12 6.93
C VAL A 913 -18.75 7.38 6.52
N GLU A 914 -18.87 7.02 5.25
CA GLU A 914 -20.01 6.24 4.76
C GLU A 914 -19.78 4.74 4.87
N VAL A 915 -20.88 3.99 4.95
CA VAL A 915 -20.85 2.52 4.89
C VAL A 915 -20.37 2.09 3.50
N GLY A 916 -19.37 1.23 3.46
CA GLY A 916 -18.72 0.77 2.23
C GLY A 916 -17.37 1.40 1.93
N GLU A 917 -16.94 2.41 2.69
CA GLU A 917 -15.64 3.04 2.47
C GLU A 917 -14.49 2.05 2.76
N ALA A 918 -13.53 1.97 1.84
CA ALA A 918 -12.38 1.07 1.91
C ALA A 918 -11.24 1.65 2.77
N VAL A 919 -11.54 1.92 4.05
CA VAL A 919 -10.65 2.59 5.00
C VAL A 919 -9.30 1.88 5.20
N GLY A 920 -9.25 0.55 5.05
CA GLY A 920 -7.99 -0.20 5.13
C GLY A 920 -7.03 0.09 3.97
N ILE A 921 -7.54 0.26 2.75
CA ILE A 921 -6.70 0.63 1.59
C ILE A 921 -6.21 2.08 1.76
N ILE A 922 -7.09 2.98 2.20
CA ILE A 922 -6.74 4.39 2.43
C ILE A 922 -5.65 4.49 3.48
N ALA A 923 -5.77 3.76 4.60
CA ALA A 923 -4.77 3.73 5.65
C ALA A 923 -3.42 3.18 5.14
N ALA A 924 -3.45 2.07 4.39
CA ALA A 924 -2.24 1.47 3.83
C ALA A 924 -1.51 2.40 2.84
N GLN A 925 -2.25 3.13 2.00
CA GLN A 925 -1.68 4.13 1.08
C GLN A 925 -1.14 5.34 1.83
N SER A 926 -1.88 5.84 2.82
CA SER A 926 -1.50 7.03 3.62
C SER A 926 -0.22 6.81 4.43
N ILE A 927 0.06 5.58 4.84
CA ILE A 927 1.31 5.17 5.51
C ILE A 927 2.41 4.89 4.48
N GLY A 928 2.05 4.28 3.34
CA GLY A 928 2.98 3.85 2.29
C GLY A 928 3.59 4.98 1.46
N GLU A 929 2.78 5.95 1.02
CA GLU A 929 3.20 7.07 0.17
C GLU A 929 4.33 7.90 0.81
N PRO A 930 4.22 8.34 2.08
CA PRO A 930 5.33 9.05 2.71
C PRO A 930 6.58 8.20 2.82
N GLY A 931 6.45 6.88 2.97
CA GLY A 931 7.59 5.96 2.94
C GLY A 931 8.43 6.08 1.66
N THR A 932 7.81 6.33 0.51
CA THR A 932 8.52 6.60 -0.75
C THR A 932 9.10 8.01 -0.78
N GLN A 933 8.38 9.01 -0.24
CA GLN A 933 8.88 10.39 -0.18
C GLN A 933 10.10 10.54 0.75
N LEU A 934 10.12 9.87 1.90
CA LEU A 934 11.27 9.82 2.82
C LEU A 934 12.52 9.32 2.10
N THR A 935 12.36 8.33 1.21
CA THR A 935 13.46 7.79 0.41
C THR A 935 13.89 8.67 -0.75
N MET A 936 13.03 9.57 -1.23
CA MET A 936 13.40 10.56 -2.26
C MET A 936 14.06 11.80 -1.65
N ARG A 937 13.69 12.21 -0.43
CA ARG A 937 14.28 13.37 0.27
C ARG A 937 15.78 13.18 0.56
N THR A 938 16.26 11.93 0.68
CA THR A 938 17.71 11.64 0.81
C THR A 938 18.53 12.10 -0.39
N PHE A 939 17.93 12.42 -1.53
CA PHE A 939 18.63 13.00 -2.67
C PHE A 939 19.13 14.43 -2.40
N HIS A 940 18.34 15.24 -1.69
CA HIS A 940 18.67 16.65 -1.44
C HIS A 940 19.57 16.85 -0.22
N THR A 941 19.52 15.94 0.75
CA THR A 941 20.35 15.94 1.96
C THR A 941 21.57 15.03 1.86
N GLY A 942 21.59 14.13 0.87
CA GLY A 942 22.62 13.11 0.66
C GLY A 942 24.01 13.70 0.52
N GLY A 943 24.75 13.73 1.63
CA GLY A 943 26.14 14.15 1.66
C GLY A 943 26.49 15.19 2.71
N VAL A 944 25.54 15.94 3.27
CA VAL A 944 25.84 16.90 4.36
C VAL A 944 25.76 16.20 5.71
N ALA A 945 26.72 16.47 6.59
CA ALA A 945 26.73 15.96 7.96
C ALA A 945 25.45 16.37 8.74
N GLY A 946 24.71 15.39 9.28
CA GLY A 946 23.47 15.57 10.05
C GLY A 946 22.84 14.23 10.44
N ASP A 947 21.78 14.24 11.25
CA ASP A 947 21.10 13.02 11.70
C ASP A 947 20.64 12.16 10.53
N ASP A 948 21.02 10.89 10.58
CA ASP A 948 20.89 9.97 9.47
C ASP A 948 19.41 9.64 9.20
N ILE A 949 18.80 10.37 8.27
CA ILE A 949 17.44 10.17 7.73
C ILE A 949 17.20 8.70 7.32
N THR A 950 18.27 7.94 7.06
CA THR A 950 18.18 6.54 6.66
C THR A 950 17.65 5.58 7.75
N GLN A 951 17.47 6.03 9.00
CA GLN A 951 16.84 5.23 10.05
C GLN A 951 15.31 5.11 9.93
N GLY A 952 14.61 6.05 9.27
CA GLY A 952 13.15 6.14 9.30
C GLY A 952 12.42 4.91 8.71
N LEU A 953 12.60 4.63 7.41
CA LEU A 953 11.89 3.52 6.76
C LEU A 953 12.26 2.13 7.32
N PRO A 954 13.54 1.80 7.59
CA PRO A 954 13.89 0.54 8.23
C PRO A 954 13.21 0.37 9.59
N ARG A 955 13.09 1.43 10.39
CA ARG A 955 12.39 1.40 11.67
C ARG A 955 10.90 1.12 11.51
N ILE A 956 10.21 1.79 10.57
CA ILE A 956 8.80 1.51 10.26
C ILE A 956 8.61 0.06 9.82
N GLN A 957 9.50 -0.48 8.98
CA GLN A 957 9.46 -1.88 8.56
C GLN A 957 9.68 -2.85 9.73
N GLU A 958 10.57 -2.52 10.66
CA GLU A 958 10.83 -3.30 11.86
C GLU A 958 9.59 -3.39 12.76
N ILE A 959 8.91 -2.25 12.98
CA ILE A 959 7.70 -2.13 13.79
C ILE A 959 6.55 -2.95 13.16
N PHE A 960 6.20 -2.70 11.90
CA PHE A 960 5.08 -3.39 11.25
C PHE A 960 5.33 -4.89 11.00
N GLU A 961 6.59 -5.32 10.89
CA GLU A 961 6.91 -6.76 10.83
C GLU A 961 7.01 -7.41 12.22
N ALA A 962 6.80 -6.66 13.30
CA ALA A 962 6.98 -7.10 14.68
C ALA A 962 8.31 -7.86 14.85
N ARG A 963 9.39 -7.31 14.29
CA ARG A 963 10.75 -7.85 14.41
C ARG A 963 11.32 -7.45 15.77
N ASN A 964 12.28 -8.25 16.23
CA ASN A 964 12.99 -7.92 17.45
C ASN A 964 13.90 -6.71 17.16
N PRO A 965 13.87 -5.68 18.01
CA PRO A 965 14.66 -4.48 17.79
C PRO A 965 16.16 -4.74 17.96
N LYS A 966 17.00 -4.03 17.20
CA LYS A 966 18.46 -4.18 17.29
C LYS A 966 19.04 -3.71 18.63
N GLY A 967 18.49 -2.65 19.20
CA GLY A 967 18.81 -2.14 20.54
C GLY A 967 17.63 -2.37 21.47
N GLN A 968 17.41 -3.62 21.89
CA GLN A 968 16.28 -4.01 22.73
C GLN A 968 16.44 -3.41 24.13
N ALA A 969 15.44 -2.63 24.55
CA ALA A 969 15.33 -2.15 25.92
C ALA A 969 14.86 -3.28 26.84
N VAL A 970 15.46 -3.35 28.03
CA VAL A 970 15.05 -4.29 29.07
C VAL A 970 13.81 -3.72 29.76
N ILE A 971 12.75 -4.51 29.91
CA ILE A 971 11.51 -4.11 30.57
C ILE A 971 11.26 -4.94 31.83
N SER A 972 10.71 -4.32 32.88
CA SER A 972 10.40 -5.04 34.11
C SER A 972 9.14 -5.91 33.96
N GLU A 973 9.19 -7.17 34.40
CA GLU A 973 8.01 -8.05 34.47
C GLU A 973 7.13 -7.80 35.71
N ILE A 974 7.69 -7.14 36.74
CA ILE A 974 7.04 -6.86 38.02
C ILE A 974 7.04 -5.37 38.33
N ASP A 975 6.08 -4.94 39.14
CA ASP A 975 6.08 -3.65 39.83
C ASP A 975 6.93 -3.73 41.10
N GLY A 976 7.60 -2.64 41.46
CA GLY A 976 8.47 -2.60 42.63
C GLY A 976 9.47 -1.46 42.62
N VAL A 977 10.39 -1.49 43.58
CA VAL A 977 11.45 -0.47 43.75
C VAL A 977 12.80 -1.05 43.32
N VAL A 978 13.62 -0.24 42.64
CA VAL A 978 15.00 -0.64 42.31
C VAL A 978 15.85 -0.61 43.56
N THR A 979 16.35 -1.77 43.99
CA THR A 979 17.16 -1.88 45.22
C THR A 979 18.66 -1.85 44.95
N ALA A 980 19.11 -2.34 43.80
CA ALA A 980 20.53 -2.42 43.48
C ALA A 980 20.79 -2.39 41.98
N VAL A 981 21.86 -1.70 41.58
CA VAL A 981 22.48 -1.78 40.26
C VAL A 981 23.92 -2.23 40.46
N SER A 982 24.23 -3.49 40.13
CA SER A 982 25.56 -4.08 40.30
C SER A 982 26.18 -4.50 38.97
N GLU A 983 27.51 -4.58 38.89
CA GLU A 983 28.19 -5.15 37.73
C GLU A 983 28.26 -6.68 37.84
N GLY A 984 27.64 -7.37 36.88
CA GLY A 984 27.66 -8.83 36.76
C GLY A 984 28.96 -9.38 36.14
N LYS A 985 28.99 -10.70 35.92
CA LYS A 985 30.21 -11.46 35.52
C LYS A 985 30.86 -11.05 34.19
N ASP A 986 30.16 -10.30 33.33
CA ASP A 986 30.63 -9.87 31.99
C ASP A 986 30.62 -8.33 31.82
N ARG A 987 30.80 -7.54 32.90
CA ARG A 987 30.60 -6.07 32.91
C ARG A 987 29.19 -5.64 32.49
N GLN A 988 28.23 -6.54 32.53
CA GLN A 988 26.81 -6.22 32.33
C GLN A 988 26.26 -5.56 33.58
N GLN A 989 25.36 -4.60 33.42
CA GLN A 989 24.68 -3.97 34.53
C GLN A 989 23.51 -4.85 34.95
N GLU A 990 23.42 -5.20 36.22
CA GLU A 990 22.35 -6.02 36.79
C GLU A 990 21.46 -5.16 37.69
N ILE A 991 20.19 -5.06 37.34
CA ILE A 991 19.19 -4.20 37.98
C ILE A 991 18.27 -5.09 38.78
N THR A 992 18.25 -4.94 40.10
CA THR A 992 17.38 -5.73 40.99
C THR A 992 16.16 -4.91 41.38
N VAL A 993 14.97 -5.41 41.04
CA VAL A 993 13.68 -4.81 41.37
C VAL A 993 13.02 -5.67 42.44
N LYS A 994 12.65 -5.04 43.56
CA LYS A 994 11.93 -5.69 44.67
C LYS A 994 10.48 -5.26 44.65
N GLY A 995 9.59 -6.20 44.31
CA GLY A 995 8.15 -6.03 44.48
C GLY A 995 7.68 -6.55 45.85
N ASP A 996 6.35 -6.55 46.05
CA ASP A 996 5.74 -6.98 47.32
C ASP A 996 5.87 -8.49 47.58
N VAL A 997 5.88 -9.29 46.51
CA VAL A 997 5.87 -10.77 46.58
C VAL A 997 7.19 -11.40 46.11
N GLU A 998 7.83 -10.82 45.11
CA GLU A 998 9.00 -11.38 44.45
C GLU A 998 10.07 -10.29 44.22
N THR A 999 11.34 -10.66 44.35
CA THR A 999 12.49 -9.83 43.95
C THR A 999 13.12 -10.43 42.71
N ARG A 1000 13.36 -9.63 41.68
CA ARG A 1000 13.84 -10.12 40.38
C ARG A 1000 14.96 -9.24 39.84
N SER A 1001 15.98 -9.88 39.30
CA SER A 1001 17.15 -9.22 38.71
C SER A 1001 17.12 -9.29 37.18
N TYR A 1002 17.42 -8.18 36.53
CA TYR A 1002 17.46 -8.03 35.08
C TYR A 1002 18.87 -7.63 34.63
N THR A 1003 19.38 -8.23 33.56
CA THR A 1003 20.70 -7.88 33.02
C THR A 1003 20.58 -6.97 31.80
N ALA A 1004 21.40 -5.92 31.78
CA ALA A 1004 21.50 -4.93 30.72
C ALA A 1004 22.93 -4.92 30.13
N PRO A 1005 23.08 -4.81 28.80
CA PRO A 1005 24.38 -4.65 28.18
C PRO A 1005 25.12 -3.40 28.69
N TYR A 1006 26.43 -3.46 28.87
CA TYR A 1006 27.25 -2.32 29.33
C TYR A 1006 27.08 -1.04 28.48
N THR A 1007 26.81 -1.21 27.19
CA THR A 1007 26.61 -0.10 26.25
C THR A 1007 25.26 0.58 26.38
N ALA A 1008 24.29 -0.04 27.07
CA ALA A 1008 22.96 0.51 27.24
C ALA A 1008 22.96 1.49 28.43
N ARG A 1009 22.43 2.69 28.23
CA ARG A 1009 22.25 3.67 29.31
C ARG A 1009 21.01 3.30 30.13
N LEU A 1010 21.10 3.42 31.45
CA LEU A 1010 19.97 3.18 32.36
C LEU A 1010 19.03 4.39 32.36
N LYS A 1011 17.72 4.11 32.39
CA LYS A 1011 16.67 5.12 32.59
C LYS A 1011 16.23 5.24 34.04
N VAL A 1012 16.63 4.29 34.88
CA VAL A 1012 16.19 4.17 36.28
C VAL A 1012 17.36 4.34 37.24
N GLY A 1013 17.10 5.02 38.35
CA GLY A 1013 17.98 5.16 39.51
C GLY A 1013 17.67 4.13 40.60
N ILE A 1014 18.53 4.10 41.63
CA ILE A 1014 18.25 3.35 42.87
C ILE A 1014 17.12 4.09 43.60
N ASP A 1015 16.20 3.34 44.20
CA ASP A 1015 14.98 3.82 44.88
C ASP A 1015 13.86 4.32 43.95
N ASP A 1016 14.01 4.21 42.63
CA ASP A 1016 12.92 4.51 41.69
C ASP A 1016 11.81 3.47 41.78
N VAL A 1017 10.56 3.94 41.78
CA VAL A 1017 9.36 3.10 41.71
C VAL A 1017 9.05 2.79 40.26
N ILE A 1018 8.98 1.50 39.94
CA ILE A 1018 8.81 0.99 38.59
C ILE A 1018 7.46 0.29 38.45
N ALA A 1019 6.73 0.64 37.40
CA ALA A 1019 5.53 -0.07 37.01
C ALA A 1019 5.86 -1.30 36.15
N ARG A 1020 5.04 -2.34 36.27
CA ARG A 1020 5.12 -3.53 35.41
C ARG A 1020 5.13 -3.13 33.93
N GLY A 1021 6.09 -3.62 33.16
CA GLY A 1021 6.29 -3.34 31.73
C GLY A 1021 7.03 -2.03 31.40
N GLN A 1022 7.52 -1.30 32.40
CA GLN A 1022 8.33 -0.09 32.20
C GLN A 1022 9.75 -0.44 31.75
N GLU A 1023 10.32 0.42 30.92
CA GLU A 1023 11.68 0.34 30.39
C GLU A 1023 12.73 0.71 31.47
N LEU A 1024 13.75 -0.15 31.60
CA LEU A 1024 14.87 0.01 32.52
C LEU A 1024 16.09 0.66 31.85
N THR A 1025 16.24 0.41 30.55
CA THR A 1025 17.36 0.91 29.73
C THR A 1025 16.85 1.72 28.55
N GLU A 1026 17.69 2.59 28.01
CA GLU A 1026 17.46 3.23 26.73
C GLU A 1026 17.43 2.20 25.59
N GLY A 1027 16.51 2.36 24.65
CA GLY A 1027 16.35 1.47 23.52
C GLY A 1027 14.90 1.33 23.07
N SER A 1028 14.64 0.31 22.26
CA SER A 1028 13.32 -0.01 21.74
C SER A 1028 12.73 -1.24 22.44
N ILE A 1029 11.45 -1.19 22.79
CA ILE A 1029 10.75 -2.31 23.41
C ILE A 1029 10.39 -3.35 22.35
N ASP A 1030 10.55 -4.65 22.66
CA ASP A 1030 10.00 -5.75 21.86
C ASP A 1030 8.48 -5.86 22.11
N PRO A 1031 7.61 -5.62 21.10
CA PRO A 1031 6.16 -5.75 21.25
C PRO A 1031 5.69 -7.14 21.71
N LYS A 1032 6.46 -8.21 21.42
CA LYS A 1032 6.12 -9.58 21.83
C LYS A 1032 6.36 -9.84 23.31
N GLU A 1033 7.33 -9.16 23.90
CA GLU A 1033 7.55 -9.20 25.34
C GLU A 1033 6.54 -8.30 26.04
N LEU A 1034 6.27 -7.12 25.49
CA LEU A 1034 5.29 -6.19 26.04
C LEU A 1034 3.89 -6.81 26.16
N ILE A 1035 3.41 -7.52 25.13
CA ILE A 1035 2.11 -8.22 25.18
C ILE A 1035 2.10 -9.40 26.16
N LYS A 1036 3.26 -9.92 26.55
CA LYS A 1036 3.38 -10.98 27.57
C LYS A 1036 3.21 -10.41 28.97
N ILE A 1037 3.74 -9.22 29.18
CA ILE A 1037 3.87 -8.60 30.50
C ILE A 1037 2.66 -7.74 30.82
N ARG A 1038 2.22 -6.90 29.88
CA ARG A 1038 1.05 -6.02 30.05
C ARG A 1038 -0.19 -6.64 29.40
N ASP A 1039 -0.76 -5.96 28.43
CA ASP A 1039 -2.01 -6.26 27.77
C ASP A 1039 -1.98 -5.83 26.30
N VAL A 1040 -3.10 -6.04 25.60
CA VAL A 1040 -3.23 -5.67 24.19
C VAL A 1040 -3.27 -4.15 24.02
N SER A 1041 -3.93 -3.43 24.93
CA SER A 1041 -4.11 -1.99 24.85
C SER A 1041 -2.78 -1.24 24.98
N ALA A 1042 -1.91 -1.60 25.93
CA ALA A 1042 -0.60 -0.99 26.06
C ALA A 1042 0.29 -1.21 24.83
N VAL A 1043 0.20 -2.38 24.19
CA VAL A 1043 0.97 -2.68 22.96
C VAL A 1043 0.45 -1.88 21.78
N GLN A 1044 -0.85 -1.72 21.64
CA GLN A 1044 -1.47 -0.91 20.59
C GLN A 1044 -1.06 0.56 20.71
N GLU A 1045 -1.11 1.10 21.93
CA GLU A 1045 -0.70 2.48 22.21
C GLU A 1045 0.80 2.70 21.97
N TYR A 1046 1.65 1.77 22.42
CA TYR A 1046 3.09 1.82 22.15
C TYR A 1046 3.39 1.82 20.65
N LEU A 1047 2.76 0.91 19.88
CA LEU A 1047 2.96 0.85 18.43
C LEU A 1047 2.48 2.13 17.73
N LEU A 1048 1.34 2.70 18.16
CA LEU A 1048 0.84 3.96 17.64
C LEU A 1048 1.82 5.10 17.90
N LYS A 1049 2.30 5.23 19.14
CA LYS A 1049 3.27 6.27 19.55
C LYS A 1049 4.56 6.17 18.76
N GLU A 1050 5.14 4.98 18.64
CA GLU A 1050 6.41 4.77 17.93
C GLU A 1050 6.30 5.09 16.43
N VAL A 1051 5.21 4.68 15.79
CA VAL A 1051 4.99 4.98 14.37
C VAL A 1051 4.80 6.49 14.16
N GLN A 1052 3.98 7.15 14.98
CA GLN A 1052 3.77 8.60 14.88
C GLN A 1052 5.05 9.39 15.14
N LYS A 1053 5.83 8.99 16.15
CA LYS A 1053 7.13 9.60 16.45
C LYS A 1053 8.03 9.61 15.21
N VAL A 1054 8.17 8.47 14.52
CA VAL A 1054 9.02 8.36 13.33
C VAL A 1054 8.54 9.25 12.19
N TYR A 1055 7.23 9.35 11.93
CA TYR A 1055 6.72 10.20 10.86
C TYR A 1055 6.81 11.70 11.20
N ARG A 1056 6.47 12.10 12.43
CA ARG A 1056 6.53 13.50 12.88
C ARG A 1056 7.96 14.03 12.95
N MET A 1057 8.93 13.24 13.43
CA MET A 1057 10.37 13.59 13.38
C MET A 1057 10.87 13.84 11.95
N GLN A 1058 10.20 13.26 10.95
CA GLN A 1058 10.53 13.45 9.53
C GLN A 1058 9.69 14.56 8.86
N GLY A 1059 8.90 15.30 9.64
CA GLY A 1059 8.02 16.37 9.17
C GLY A 1059 6.90 15.86 8.25
N VAL A 1060 6.40 14.65 8.50
CA VAL A 1060 5.23 14.07 7.82
C VAL A 1060 4.12 13.89 8.84
N GLU A 1061 2.96 14.47 8.55
CA GLU A 1061 1.76 14.31 9.36
C GLU A 1061 0.87 13.22 8.76
N ILE A 1062 0.36 12.34 9.62
CA ILE A 1062 -0.53 11.23 9.25
C ILE A 1062 -1.60 11.12 10.33
N GLY A 1063 -2.85 10.95 9.94
CA GLY A 1063 -3.92 10.70 10.90
C GLY A 1063 -3.69 9.40 11.70
N ASP A 1064 -3.79 9.48 13.02
CA ASP A 1064 -3.64 8.36 13.95
C ASP A 1064 -4.55 7.16 13.61
N LYS A 1065 -5.77 7.43 13.12
CA LYS A 1065 -6.74 6.41 12.69
C LYS A 1065 -6.19 5.42 11.66
N HIS A 1066 -5.32 5.88 10.76
CA HIS A 1066 -4.72 5.02 9.73
C HIS A 1066 -3.78 3.98 10.37
N VAL A 1067 -3.01 4.41 11.38
CA VAL A 1067 -2.11 3.53 12.14
C VAL A 1067 -2.93 2.59 13.02
N GLU A 1068 -4.00 3.07 13.66
CA GLU A 1068 -4.90 2.21 14.46
C GLU A 1068 -5.47 1.06 13.63
N VAL A 1069 -5.94 1.35 12.41
CA VAL A 1069 -6.50 0.33 11.51
C VAL A 1069 -5.46 -0.72 11.15
N MET A 1070 -4.21 -0.33 10.89
CA MET A 1070 -3.13 -1.28 10.60
C MET A 1070 -2.76 -2.13 11.83
N VAL A 1071 -2.54 -1.50 12.97
CA VAL A 1071 -2.12 -2.18 14.21
C VAL A 1071 -3.21 -3.14 14.69
N ARG A 1072 -4.50 -2.80 14.49
CA ARG A 1072 -5.61 -3.73 14.75
C ARG A 1072 -5.46 -5.03 13.96
N GLN A 1073 -5.04 -4.98 12.68
CA GLN A 1073 -4.85 -6.20 11.89
C GLN A 1073 -3.69 -7.07 12.38
N MET A 1074 -2.67 -6.48 13.00
CA MET A 1074 -1.54 -7.23 13.57
C MET A 1074 -1.93 -8.07 14.81
N LEU A 1075 -3.03 -7.73 15.47
CA LEU A 1075 -3.48 -8.30 16.76
C LEU A 1075 -4.80 -9.11 16.65
N ARG A 1076 -5.22 -9.48 15.43
CA ARG A 1076 -6.47 -10.23 15.19
C ARG A 1076 -6.48 -11.69 15.61
N LYS A 1077 -5.34 -12.27 15.95
CA LYS A 1077 -5.23 -13.72 16.20
C LYS A 1077 -5.00 -14.04 17.68
N VAL A 1078 -5.69 -15.08 18.14
CA VAL A 1078 -5.52 -15.68 19.46
C VAL A 1078 -5.01 -17.09 19.30
N ARG A 1079 -4.01 -17.47 20.10
CA ARG A 1079 -3.56 -18.86 20.21
C ARG A 1079 -4.27 -19.54 21.37
N VAL A 1080 -4.93 -20.65 21.11
CA VAL A 1080 -5.54 -21.49 22.14
C VAL A 1080 -4.43 -22.15 22.96
N ILE A 1081 -4.42 -21.94 24.27
CA ILE A 1081 -3.48 -22.60 25.19
C ILE A 1081 -4.12 -23.91 25.67
N GLU A 1082 -5.33 -23.80 26.21
CA GLU A 1082 -6.13 -24.94 26.64
C GLU A 1082 -7.48 -24.90 25.94
N ALA A 1083 -7.86 -26.01 25.33
CA ALA A 1083 -9.13 -26.13 24.64
C ALA A 1083 -10.34 -26.18 25.58
N GLY A 1084 -10.15 -26.43 26.87
CA GLY A 1084 -11.25 -26.69 27.80
C GLY A 1084 -12.12 -27.84 27.29
N GLN A 1085 -13.44 -27.64 27.29
CA GLN A 1085 -14.42 -28.57 26.70
C GLN A 1085 -15.00 -28.05 25.37
N THR A 1086 -14.23 -27.22 24.65
CA THR A 1086 -14.57 -26.77 23.31
C THR A 1086 -14.07 -27.76 22.24
N GLU A 1087 -14.54 -27.59 21.00
CA GLU A 1087 -14.04 -28.33 19.83
C GLU A 1087 -12.69 -27.80 19.32
N LEU A 1088 -12.12 -26.77 19.95
CA LEU A 1088 -10.89 -26.13 19.50
C LEU A 1088 -9.66 -27.00 19.79
N LEU A 1089 -8.65 -26.88 18.94
CA LEU A 1089 -7.38 -27.60 19.13
C LEU A 1089 -6.37 -26.75 19.92
N PRO A 1090 -5.69 -27.31 20.93
CA PRO A 1090 -4.59 -26.63 21.61
C PRO A 1090 -3.49 -26.23 20.62
N GLY A 1091 -3.01 -24.99 20.72
CA GLY A 1091 -2.00 -24.42 19.83
C GLY A 1091 -2.52 -23.86 18.50
N SER A 1092 -3.80 -24.06 18.17
CA SER A 1092 -4.41 -23.48 16.98
C SER A 1092 -4.46 -21.95 17.04
N LEU A 1093 -4.30 -21.31 15.88
CA LEU A 1093 -4.43 -19.86 15.70
C LEU A 1093 -5.80 -19.57 15.12
N LEU A 1094 -6.62 -18.85 15.87
CA LEU A 1094 -7.98 -18.49 15.49
C LEU A 1094 -8.15 -16.97 15.47
N ASP A 1095 -9.12 -16.48 14.70
CA ASP A 1095 -9.55 -15.09 14.84
C ASP A 1095 -10.20 -14.88 16.22
N VAL A 1096 -10.03 -13.68 16.81
CA VAL A 1096 -10.62 -13.34 18.10
C VAL A 1096 -12.14 -13.58 18.10
N HIS A 1097 -12.84 -13.31 17.00
CA HIS A 1097 -14.29 -13.50 16.91
C HIS A 1097 -14.68 -14.98 16.92
N GLN A 1098 -13.96 -15.84 16.21
CA GLN A 1098 -14.19 -17.29 16.21
C GLN A 1098 -13.96 -17.88 17.60
N PHE A 1099 -12.89 -17.45 18.27
CA PHE A 1099 -12.58 -17.86 19.63
C PHE A 1099 -13.66 -17.43 20.62
N MET A 1100 -14.12 -16.17 20.53
CA MET A 1100 -15.21 -15.65 21.37
C MET A 1100 -16.54 -16.39 21.12
N GLU A 1101 -16.89 -16.69 19.87
CA GLU A 1101 -18.13 -17.38 19.54
C GLU A 1101 -18.13 -18.84 20.04
N ALA A 1102 -17.00 -19.55 19.86
CA ALA A 1102 -16.83 -20.90 20.38
C ALA A 1102 -16.97 -20.94 21.90
N ASN A 1103 -16.35 -19.99 22.61
CA ASN A 1103 -16.46 -19.88 24.06
C ASN A 1103 -17.87 -19.50 24.51
N LYS A 1104 -18.55 -18.57 23.81
CA LYS A 1104 -19.91 -18.15 24.14
C LYS A 1104 -20.88 -19.34 24.06
N LYS A 1105 -20.77 -20.18 23.03
CA LYS A 1105 -21.59 -21.40 22.88
C LYS A 1105 -21.42 -22.36 24.06
N VAL A 1106 -20.17 -22.60 24.48
CA VAL A 1106 -19.85 -23.52 25.58
C VAL A 1106 -20.22 -22.95 26.96
N LEU A 1107 -20.03 -21.65 27.17
CA LEU A 1107 -20.46 -20.94 28.38
C LEU A 1107 -21.96 -21.02 28.62
N LEU A 1108 -22.78 -20.87 27.57
CA LEU A 1108 -24.24 -21.01 27.66
C LEU A 1108 -24.67 -22.42 28.10
N THR A 1109 -23.85 -23.44 27.84
CA THR A 1109 -24.09 -24.82 28.26
C THR A 1109 -23.49 -25.16 29.64
N GLY A 1110 -22.91 -24.19 30.36
CA GLY A 1110 -22.30 -24.40 31.68
C GLY A 1110 -20.97 -25.17 31.67
N LYS A 1111 -20.36 -25.38 30.50
CA LYS A 1111 -19.11 -26.12 30.33
C LYS A 1111 -17.89 -25.20 30.44
N LYS A 1112 -16.70 -25.78 30.68
CA LYS A 1112 -15.45 -25.01 30.77
C LYS A 1112 -15.03 -24.48 29.38
N PRO A 1113 -14.93 -23.15 29.17
CA PRO A 1113 -14.51 -22.56 27.90
C PRO A 1113 -13.00 -22.77 27.63
N ALA A 1114 -12.57 -22.50 26.40
CA ALA A 1114 -11.16 -22.50 26.04
C ALA A 1114 -10.45 -21.24 26.57
N THR A 1115 -9.19 -21.38 26.94
CA THR A 1115 -8.30 -20.28 27.30
C THR A 1115 -7.32 -20.02 26.16
N GLY A 1116 -7.11 -18.74 25.84
CA GLY A 1116 -6.29 -18.34 24.71
C GLY A 1116 -5.50 -17.09 25.04
N ARG A 1117 -4.37 -16.92 24.37
CA ARG A 1117 -3.51 -15.74 24.52
C ARG A 1117 -3.44 -14.97 23.20
N PRO A 1118 -3.66 -13.65 23.21
CA PRO A 1118 -3.53 -12.83 22.01
C PRO A 1118 -2.09 -12.87 21.51
N LEU A 1119 -1.93 -12.79 20.19
CA LEU A 1119 -0.64 -12.77 19.53
C LEU A 1119 -0.52 -11.58 18.63
N ILE A 1120 0.66 -10.98 18.65
CA ILE A 1120 1.09 -10.03 17.63
C ILE A 1120 1.74 -10.79 16.47
N LEU A 1121 1.30 -10.49 15.25
CA LEU A 1121 1.88 -10.99 14.02
C LEU A 1121 2.38 -9.82 13.18
N GLY A 1122 3.57 -9.97 12.58
CA GLY A 1122 4.03 -9.04 11.56
C GLY A 1122 3.12 -9.07 10.33
N ILE A 1123 3.04 -7.95 9.61
CA ILE A 1123 2.13 -7.78 8.46
C ILE A 1123 2.26 -8.91 7.42
N THR A 1124 3.49 -9.35 7.07
CA THR A 1124 3.69 -10.43 6.09
C THR A 1124 3.07 -11.75 6.56
N LYS A 1125 3.16 -12.04 7.86
CA LYS A 1125 2.60 -13.26 8.44
C LYS A 1125 1.09 -13.18 8.62
N ALA A 1126 0.57 -12.00 8.98
CA ALA A 1126 -0.87 -11.75 9.07
C ALA A 1126 -1.57 -11.97 7.72
N SER A 1127 -1.00 -11.48 6.61
CA SER A 1127 -1.57 -11.67 5.25
C SER A 1127 -1.65 -13.14 4.81
N LEU A 1128 -0.71 -13.97 5.27
CA LEU A 1128 -0.65 -15.40 4.93
C LEU A 1128 -1.65 -16.24 5.74
N GLU A 1129 -2.00 -15.80 6.95
CA GLU A 1129 -2.94 -16.48 7.86
C GLU A 1129 -4.37 -15.90 7.77
N THR A 1130 -4.72 -15.39 6.59
CA THR A 1130 -6.07 -14.93 6.24
C THR A 1130 -7.00 -16.13 6.04
N GLU A 1131 -8.31 -15.88 6.15
CA GLU A 1131 -9.32 -16.94 5.97
C GLU A 1131 -9.42 -17.39 4.52
N SER A 1132 -9.43 -16.42 3.59
CA SER A 1132 -9.39 -16.67 2.14
C SER A 1132 -8.05 -17.22 1.70
N PHE A 1133 -8.07 -18.43 1.13
CA PHE A 1133 -6.87 -19.01 0.52
C PHE A 1133 -6.53 -18.34 -0.82
N LEU A 1134 -7.50 -17.75 -1.54
CA LEU A 1134 -7.24 -17.04 -2.80
C LEU A 1134 -6.43 -15.77 -2.55
N SER A 1135 -6.80 -15.00 -1.53
CA SER A 1135 -6.06 -13.80 -1.13
C SER A 1135 -4.63 -14.16 -0.71
N ALA A 1136 -4.46 -15.11 0.20
CA ALA A 1136 -3.14 -15.56 0.66
C ALA A 1136 -2.27 -16.11 -0.49
N ALA A 1137 -2.84 -16.92 -1.39
CA ALA A 1137 -2.11 -17.56 -2.50
C ALA A 1137 -1.58 -16.56 -3.54
N SER A 1138 -2.28 -15.42 -3.72
CA SER A 1138 -1.84 -14.34 -4.61
C SER A 1138 -0.64 -13.55 -4.06
N PHE A 1139 -0.50 -13.53 -2.73
CA PHE A 1139 0.53 -12.78 -2.04
C PHE A 1139 1.86 -13.55 -2.06
N GLN A 1140 2.05 -14.57 -1.23
CA GLN A 1140 3.32 -15.31 -1.17
C GLN A 1140 3.08 -16.81 -0.98
N GLU A 1141 4.11 -17.60 -1.30
CA GLU A 1141 4.10 -19.05 -1.06
C GLU A 1141 2.84 -19.78 -1.59
N THR A 1142 2.41 -19.42 -2.80
CA THR A 1142 1.20 -19.95 -3.47
C THR A 1142 1.04 -21.46 -3.33
N THR A 1143 2.12 -22.23 -3.51
CA THR A 1143 2.08 -23.70 -3.39
C THR A 1143 1.81 -24.16 -1.96
N ARG A 1144 2.39 -23.52 -0.94
CA ARG A 1144 2.16 -23.86 0.48
C ARG A 1144 0.70 -23.60 0.87
N VAL A 1145 0.17 -22.44 0.49
CA VAL A 1145 -1.21 -22.03 0.79
C VAL A 1145 -2.21 -22.97 0.13
N LEU A 1146 -2.05 -23.26 -1.17
CA LEU A 1146 -2.96 -24.16 -1.89
C LEU A 1146 -2.90 -25.60 -1.36
N THR A 1147 -1.72 -26.07 -0.96
CA THR A 1147 -1.54 -27.42 -0.39
C THR A 1147 -2.29 -27.54 0.96
N ASP A 1148 -2.18 -26.54 1.84
CA ASP A 1148 -2.88 -26.53 3.12
C ASP A 1148 -4.40 -26.43 2.93
N ALA A 1149 -4.84 -25.55 2.04
CA ALA A 1149 -6.26 -25.36 1.74
C ALA A 1149 -6.90 -26.62 1.12
N ALA A 1150 -6.19 -27.32 0.24
CA ALA A 1150 -6.68 -28.56 -0.38
C ALA A 1150 -6.86 -29.70 0.63
N ILE A 1151 -5.92 -29.87 1.58
CA ILE A 1151 -6.04 -30.87 2.65
C ILE A 1151 -7.20 -30.55 3.57
N LYS A 1152 -7.32 -29.29 3.99
CA LYS A 1152 -8.41 -28.82 4.87
C LYS A 1152 -9.78 -28.79 4.18
N GLY A 1153 -9.84 -28.98 2.86
CA GLY A 1153 -11.09 -28.90 2.11
C GLY A 1153 -11.74 -27.51 2.19
N LYS A 1154 -10.92 -26.44 2.30
CA LYS A 1154 -11.38 -25.09 2.65
C LYS A 1154 -12.42 -24.57 1.66
N ARG A 1155 -13.41 -23.87 2.20
CA ARG A 1155 -14.40 -23.06 1.47
C ARG A 1155 -14.07 -21.58 1.70
N ASP A 1156 -14.11 -20.80 0.64
CA ASP A 1156 -13.88 -19.36 0.62
C ASP A 1156 -15.19 -18.65 0.25
N GLU A 1157 -15.67 -17.77 1.14
CA GLU A 1157 -16.92 -17.01 0.99
C GLU A 1157 -16.77 -15.72 0.17
N LEU A 1158 -15.56 -15.41 -0.34
CA LEU A 1158 -15.33 -14.27 -1.23
C LEU A 1158 -15.75 -12.91 -0.64
N LEU A 1159 -15.54 -12.73 0.67
CA LEU A 1159 -15.96 -11.51 1.39
C LEU A 1159 -15.04 -10.30 1.16
N GLY A 1160 -13.80 -10.53 0.72
CA GLY A 1160 -12.79 -9.49 0.55
C GLY A 1160 -12.76 -8.91 -0.87
N LEU A 1161 -11.99 -7.83 -1.05
CA LEU A 1161 -11.90 -7.13 -2.34
C LEU A 1161 -11.13 -7.94 -3.38
N LYS A 1162 -10.02 -8.57 -2.96
CA LYS A 1162 -9.06 -9.20 -3.87
C LYS A 1162 -9.59 -10.47 -4.52
N GLU A 1163 -10.35 -11.25 -3.76
CA GLU A 1163 -11.01 -12.47 -4.22
C GLU A 1163 -11.97 -12.13 -5.36
N ASN A 1164 -12.79 -11.09 -5.17
CA ASN A 1164 -13.73 -10.61 -6.18
C ASN A 1164 -13.02 -10.03 -7.41
N VAL A 1165 -11.92 -9.28 -7.23
CA VAL A 1165 -11.09 -8.80 -8.36
C VAL A 1165 -10.49 -9.96 -9.16
N ILE A 1166 -9.99 -11.00 -8.49
CA ILE A 1166 -9.40 -12.19 -9.15
C ILE A 1166 -10.45 -12.93 -9.98
N ILE A 1167 -11.65 -13.09 -9.44
CA ILE A 1167 -12.75 -13.82 -10.09
C ILE A 1167 -13.43 -12.98 -11.18
N GLY A 1168 -13.41 -11.65 -11.03
CA GLY A 1168 -14.10 -10.70 -11.91
C GLY A 1168 -15.52 -10.37 -11.48
N LYS A 1169 -15.83 -10.45 -10.17
CA LYS A 1169 -17.10 -9.95 -9.60
C LYS A 1169 -16.94 -8.51 -9.12
N LEU A 1170 -18.06 -7.82 -8.94
CA LEU A 1170 -18.09 -6.52 -8.27
C LEU A 1170 -17.53 -6.66 -6.85
N VAL A 1171 -16.68 -5.70 -6.46
CA VAL A 1171 -16.09 -5.68 -5.13
C VAL A 1171 -17.14 -5.31 -4.07
N PRO A 1172 -17.13 -5.92 -2.88
CA PRO A 1172 -18.10 -5.62 -1.82
C PRO A 1172 -17.73 -4.35 -1.02
N ALA A 1173 -17.37 -3.27 -1.72
CA ALA A 1173 -17.06 -1.95 -1.17
C ALA A 1173 -17.57 -0.84 -2.10
N GLY A 1174 -17.73 0.37 -1.58
CA GLY A 1174 -18.33 1.50 -2.28
C GLY A 1174 -19.69 1.13 -2.88
N THR A 1175 -19.92 1.54 -4.13
CA THR A 1175 -21.13 1.26 -4.93
C THR A 1175 -21.44 -0.23 -5.11
N GLY A 1176 -20.44 -1.11 -4.95
CA GLY A 1176 -20.60 -2.56 -5.06
C GLY A 1176 -21.21 -3.24 -3.83
N MET A 1177 -21.47 -2.54 -2.73
CA MET A 1177 -22.18 -3.11 -1.59
C MET A 1177 -23.63 -3.49 -1.93
N GLN A 1178 -24.16 -4.52 -1.28
CA GLN A 1178 -25.56 -4.93 -1.46
C GLN A 1178 -26.55 -3.84 -1.05
N ARG A 1179 -26.23 -3.06 0.01
CA ARG A 1179 -27.05 -1.94 0.51
C ARG A 1179 -27.40 -0.95 -0.60
N TYR A 1180 -26.43 -0.57 -1.44
CA TYR A 1180 -26.66 0.39 -2.54
C TYR A 1180 -27.23 -0.26 -3.79
N ARG A 1181 -26.91 -1.53 -4.05
CA ARG A 1181 -27.42 -2.27 -5.21
C ARG A 1181 -28.91 -2.64 -5.10
N GLN A 1182 -29.42 -2.78 -3.88
CA GLN A 1182 -30.82 -3.08 -3.61
C GLN A 1182 -31.66 -1.83 -3.30
N ALA A 1183 -31.05 -0.64 -3.35
CA ALA A 1183 -31.79 0.60 -3.17
C ALA A 1183 -32.73 0.80 -4.36
N GLU A 1184 -34.03 0.88 -4.09
CA GLU A 1184 -35.03 1.28 -5.07
C GLU A 1184 -35.09 2.80 -5.11
N ILE A 1185 -35.25 3.38 -6.30
CA ILE A 1185 -35.45 4.82 -6.46
C ILE A 1185 -36.89 5.09 -6.02
N ASP A 1186 -37.07 5.84 -4.92
CA ASP A 1186 -38.39 6.35 -4.53
C ASP A 1186 -38.91 7.24 -5.67
N SER A 1187 -39.95 6.79 -6.36
CA SER A 1187 -40.48 7.44 -7.56
C SER A 1187 -41.46 8.57 -7.23
N GLU A 1188 -41.22 9.37 -6.19
CA GLU A 1188 -42.15 10.44 -5.76
C GLU A 1188 -41.89 11.81 -6.41
N ASP A 1189 -40.77 12.04 -7.12
CA ASP A 1189 -40.45 13.34 -7.74
C ASP A 1189 -40.88 13.50 -9.23
N LYS A 1190 -41.97 12.84 -9.65
CA LYS A 1190 -42.53 13.04 -11.02
C LYS A 1190 -43.48 14.23 -11.17
N THR A 1191 -43.72 15.02 -10.12
CA THR A 1191 -44.65 16.16 -10.17
C THR A 1191 -44.00 17.53 -10.43
N ALA A 1192 -42.69 17.61 -10.72
CA ALA A 1192 -42.00 18.89 -10.96
C ALA A 1192 -41.78 19.26 -12.44
N GLU A 1193 -42.36 18.53 -13.40
CA GLU A 1193 -42.25 18.82 -14.84
C GLU A 1193 -43.50 19.49 -15.47
N GLU A 1194 -44.40 20.08 -14.66
CA GLU A 1194 -45.49 20.90 -15.21
C GLU A 1194 -45.20 22.41 -15.16
N ALA A 1195 -45.01 22.96 -16.36
CA ALA A 1195 -45.24 24.35 -16.78
C ALA A 1195 -44.32 25.45 -16.22
N VAL A 1196 -43.15 25.63 -16.87
CA VAL A 1196 -42.66 26.98 -17.17
C VAL A 1196 -43.03 27.28 -18.62
N THR A 1197 -44.26 27.75 -18.81
CA THR A 1197 -44.67 28.40 -20.06
C THR A 1197 -43.92 29.72 -20.19
N VAL A 1198 -43.30 29.90 -21.35
CA VAL A 1198 -42.66 31.12 -21.81
C VAL A 1198 -43.73 32.20 -21.97
N ASP A 1199 -43.58 33.30 -21.23
CA ASP A 1199 -43.96 34.66 -21.62
C ASP A 1199 -42.79 35.60 -21.30
#